data_AF-A0A450VZI3-F1
#
_entry.id   AF-A0A450VZI3-F1
#
_cell.length_a   1.000
_cell.length_b   1.000
_cell.length_c   1.000
_cell.angle_alpha   90.00
_cell.angle_beta   90.00
_cell.angle_gamma   90.00
#
_symmetry.space_group_name_H-M   'P 1'
#
loop_
_entity.id
_entity.type
_entity.pdbx_description
1 polymer ?
#
loop_
_entity_poly.entity_id
_entity_poly.type
_entity_poly.pdbx_seq_one_letter_code
_entity_poly.pdbx_strand_id
1 'polypeptide(L)'
;MEHEHLNVHEETERNIPQAESSPVLWRFLVWGLPGEALTVASIVVFACVSIVSLHTPKLRQLFAFPFERPVTIGVLCVIFLLALWLVFVVSGRPGKLWPRLWAFFSAVIPASLIAGFLLVEFRLLDPAWTPPLSAFSLASFSSLTVLYLRRLPLGPDSRWLRPIGPLALVVGLTMGSVGTWQFSGYAVAHQEVRIDEYLARLDEIVKKQEPEHRELMIETSAWIEREQMVSPPSPRLDDIGPDLDLRRVSRILGREGKLDGKLRGVMQAAIRSRAMVITDTARNLAAIREYDWSSVETRLREARSRIEALGRLNARVIGEPHLWRDAATLGMDGALMEGYQSLLRETARAFESEHLPRLSQLSDPQIRWDPDRKRWIENKRFNEAASITADYFRQLGRFWMALAPVIDSSPRNWMALQREHSQFTTQIQDKLTKLRDSWEDRWSLAVLPREIRGDVPMDLVSFLKMPMIPIGEDRIAPSDFGRLLQAKLGAVWNHAKGDDRCATQQYEEKGRQYHRYHRLDCSAYRIENNSKPARLWFQYRLVYQSVGRKSSQNDLPAEIYLLFPVQTGKKTETFADSVLLDLSTAVSDTLPGGWYIASSGRGGSYAEGFKLKNEDQYTKVVVYRPKRIKLIPNMDALEIRAERK
;
A
#
# COMPACT_ATOMS: atom_id res chain seq x y z
N MET A 1 -3.69 35.93 -81.02
CA MET A 1 -4.03 34.55 -80.62
C MET A 1 -5.01 34.47 -79.45
N GLU A 2 -5.01 35.37 -78.45
CA GLU A 2 -6.03 35.34 -77.38
C GLU A 2 -7.46 35.65 -77.86
N HIS A 3 -7.64 36.50 -78.88
CA HIS A 3 -8.97 36.82 -79.43
C HIS A 3 -9.60 35.69 -80.27
N GLU A 4 -8.82 34.79 -80.87
CA GLU A 4 -9.36 33.65 -81.64
C GLU A 4 -9.93 32.55 -80.74
N HIS A 5 -9.30 32.30 -79.59
CA HIS A 5 -9.78 31.27 -78.65
C HIS A 5 -11.06 31.67 -77.89
N LEU A 6 -11.33 32.97 -77.72
CA LEU A 6 -12.59 33.46 -77.16
C LEU A 6 -13.78 33.25 -78.11
N ASN A 7 -13.59 33.49 -79.42
CA ASN A 7 -14.64 33.31 -80.42
C ASN A 7 -15.08 31.84 -80.58
N VAL A 8 -14.14 30.88 -80.50
CA VAL A 8 -14.46 29.44 -80.57
C VAL A 8 -15.33 28.98 -79.39
N HIS A 9 -15.15 29.57 -78.20
CA HIS A 9 -15.98 29.23 -77.04
C HIS A 9 -17.41 29.79 -77.14
N GLU A 10 -17.59 31.01 -77.65
CA GLU A 10 -18.92 31.59 -77.89
C GLU A 10 -19.68 30.86 -79.02
N GLU A 11 -18.99 30.45 -80.08
CA GLU A 11 -19.58 29.65 -81.17
C GLU A 11 -20.01 28.26 -80.68
N THR A 12 -19.20 27.62 -79.83
CA THR A 12 -19.56 26.32 -79.24
C THR A 12 -20.76 26.47 -78.30
N GLU A 13 -20.84 27.54 -77.49
CA GLU A 13 -22.01 27.80 -76.65
C GLU A 13 -23.29 28.07 -77.46
N ARG A 14 -23.18 28.78 -78.60
CA ARG A 14 -24.32 29.03 -79.50
C ARG A 14 -24.84 27.77 -80.20
N ASN A 15 -23.96 26.80 -80.48
CA ASN A 15 -24.30 25.58 -81.21
C ASN A 15 -24.78 24.43 -80.30
N ILE A 16 -24.86 24.63 -78.98
CA ILE A 16 -25.46 23.65 -78.08
C ILE A 16 -27.00 23.70 -78.25
N PRO A 17 -27.65 22.59 -78.63
CA PRO A 17 -29.10 22.57 -78.77
C PRO A 17 -29.74 22.92 -77.42
N GLN A 18 -30.48 24.02 -77.36
CA GLN A 18 -31.26 24.40 -76.19
C GLN A 18 -32.44 23.42 -76.04
N ALA A 19 -32.20 22.32 -75.34
CA ALA A 19 -33.26 21.39 -74.96
C ALA A 19 -34.11 22.03 -73.84
N GLU A 20 -35.10 22.84 -74.24
CA GLU A 20 -36.00 23.59 -73.33
C GLU A 20 -36.82 22.68 -72.38
N SER A 21 -36.92 21.38 -72.64
CA SER A 21 -37.71 20.43 -71.85
C SER A 21 -36.94 19.53 -70.88
N SER A 22 -35.60 19.67 -70.78
CA SER A 22 -34.79 18.82 -69.90
C SER A 22 -34.59 19.42 -68.50
N PRO A 23 -34.59 18.61 -67.41
CA PRO A 23 -34.36 19.11 -66.06
C PRO A 23 -32.99 19.80 -65.96
N VAL A 24 -32.95 20.91 -65.21
CA VAL A 24 -31.80 21.84 -65.13
C VAL A 24 -30.46 21.13 -64.93
N LEU A 25 -30.40 20.12 -64.05
CA LEU A 25 -29.21 19.31 -63.80
C LEU A 25 -28.72 18.51 -65.02
N TRP A 26 -29.64 17.95 -65.80
CA TRP A 26 -29.32 17.15 -66.99
C TRP A 26 -28.81 18.01 -68.14
N ARG A 27 -29.32 19.24 -68.24
CA ARG A 27 -28.82 20.26 -69.17
C ARG A 27 -27.34 20.55 -68.92
N PHE A 28 -26.93 20.72 -67.67
CA PHE A 28 -25.51 20.97 -67.34
C PHE A 28 -24.62 19.73 -67.48
N LEU A 29 -25.12 18.54 -67.18
CA LEU A 29 -24.32 17.30 -67.22
C LEU A 29 -24.09 16.77 -68.64
N VAL A 30 -25.07 16.88 -69.53
CA VAL A 30 -25.02 16.28 -70.88
C VAL A 30 -24.69 17.31 -71.96
N TRP A 31 -25.15 18.55 -71.78
CA TRP A 31 -25.06 19.62 -72.78
C TRP A 31 -24.23 20.81 -72.32
N GLY A 32 -23.74 20.84 -71.09
CA GLY A 32 -22.79 21.84 -70.63
C GLY A 32 -21.41 21.65 -71.26
N LEU A 33 -20.62 22.73 -71.29
CA LEU A 33 -19.20 22.61 -71.62
C LEU A 33 -18.56 21.56 -70.68
N PRO A 34 -17.64 20.71 -71.16
CA PRO A 34 -17.09 19.59 -70.37
C PRO A 34 -16.50 20.03 -69.03
N GLY A 35 -15.99 21.27 -68.94
CA GLY A 35 -15.55 21.86 -67.67
C GLY A 35 -16.68 22.09 -66.66
N GLU A 36 -17.86 22.52 -67.10
CA GLU A 36 -19.03 22.73 -66.24
C GLU A 36 -19.69 21.40 -65.87
N ALA A 37 -19.85 20.49 -66.83
CA ALA A 37 -20.42 19.17 -66.62
C ALA A 37 -19.64 18.37 -65.57
N LEU A 38 -18.31 18.35 -65.66
CA LEU A 38 -17.44 17.67 -64.69
C LEU A 38 -17.43 18.37 -63.32
N THR A 39 -17.51 19.70 -63.28
CA THR A 39 -17.66 20.45 -62.02
C THR A 39 -18.97 20.10 -61.33
N VAL A 40 -20.10 20.15 -62.03
CA VAL A 40 -21.40 19.77 -61.46
C VAL A 40 -21.40 18.29 -61.02
N ALA A 41 -20.86 17.39 -61.84
CA ALA A 41 -20.72 15.98 -61.47
C ALA A 41 -19.92 15.78 -60.18
N SER A 42 -18.80 16.48 -60.03
CA SER A 42 -17.95 16.37 -58.83
C SER A 42 -18.60 16.94 -57.56
N ILE A 43 -19.42 17.99 -57.68
CA ILE A 43 -20.22 18.54 -56.57
C ILE A 43 -21.27 17.51 -56.13
N VAL A 44 -21.98 16.93 -57.09
CA VAL A 44 -23.01 15.90 -56.83
C VAL A 44 -22.37 14.66 -56.18
N VAL A 45 -21.23 14.19 -56.69
CA VAL A 45 -20.50 13.07 -56.09
C VAL A 45 -20.08 13.38 -54.65
N PHE A 46 -19.52 14.57 -54.40
CA PHE A 46 -19.13 14.98 -53.05
C PHE A 46 -20.34 14.97 -52.09
N ALA A 47 -21.46 15.57 -52.51
CA ALA A 47 -22.66 15.65 -51.70
C ALA A 47 -23.26 14.25 -51.43
N CYS A 48 -23.45 13.44 -52.46
CA CYS A 48 -24.02 12.11 -52.34
C CYS A 48 -23.14 11.17 -51.51
N VAL A 49 -21.83 11.14 -51.74
CA VAL A 49 -20.92 10.29 -50.96
C VAL A 49 -20.89 10.72 -49.49
N SER A 50 -20.92 12.03 -49.21
CA SER A 50 -20.99 12.54 -47.84
C SER A 50 -22.30 12.13 -47.15
N ILE A 51 -23.44 12.27 -47.84
CA ILE A 51 -24.76 11.89 -47.32
C ILE A 51 -24.81 10.39 -47.06
N VAL A 52 -24.39 9.56 -48.03
CA VAL A 52 -24.40 8.10 -47.90
C VAL A 52 -23.47 7.64 -46.77
N SER A 53 -22.26 8.21 -46.66
CA SER A 53 -21.32 7.89 -45.57
C SER A 53 -21.85 8.25 -44.19
N LEU A 54 -22.68 9.29 -44.08
CA LEU A 54 -23.20 9.80 -42.81
C LEU A 54 -24.67 9.43 -42.55
N HIS A 55 -25.30 8.67 -43.45
CA HIS A 55 -26.74 8.40 -43.42
C HIS A 55 -27.16 7.58 -42.20
N THR A 56 -26.40 6.53 -41.89
CA THR A 56 -26.69 5.64 -40.77
C THR A 56 -26.00 6.11 -39.48
N PRO A 57 -26.72 6.15 -38.33
CA PRO A 57 -26.15 6.63 -37.07
C PRO A 57 -24.95 5.79 -36.59
N LYS A 58 -24.96 4.47 -36.85
CA LYS A 58 -23.82 3.59 -36.55
C LYS A 58 -22.59 3.94 -37.39
N LEU A 59 -22.78 4.17 -38.69
CA LEU A 59 -21.68 4.55 -39.59
C LEU A 59 -21.14 5.94 -39.27
N ARG A 60 -22.03 6.90 -39.01
CA ARG A 60 -21.64 8.25 -38.58
C ARG A 60 -20.75 8.26 -37.33
N GLN A 61 -20.84 7.25 -36.48
CA GLN A 61 -20.06 7.19 -35.24
C GLN A 61 -18.83 6.27 -35.32
N LEU A 62 -18.78 5.34 -36.29
CA LEU A 62 -17.71 4.34 -36.41
C LEU A 62 -16.90 4.43 -37.69
N PHE A 63 -17.30 5.26 -38.66
CA PHE A 63 -16.65 5.36 -39.97
C PHE A 63 -15.27 6.00 -39.85
N ALA A 64 -14.23 5.22 -39.65
CA ALA A 64 -12.85 5.69 -39.65
C ALA A 64 -12.06 4.96 -40.74
N PHE A 65 -11.07 5.63 -41.32
CA PHE A 65 -10.14 4.93 -42.21
C PHE A 65 -9.35 3.87 -41.44
N PRO A 66 -9.07 2.72 -42.05
CA PRO A 66 -8.42 1.58 -41.39
C PRO A 66 -6.91 1.76 -41.19
N PHE A 67 -6.35 2.90 -41.61
CA PHE A 67 -4.94 3.18 -41.54
C PHE A 67 -4.59 3.90 -40.24
N GLU A 68 -3.38 3.69 -39.73
CA GLU A 68 -2.85 4.54 -38.67
C GLU A 68 -2.96 6.01 -39.08
N ARG A 69 -3.27 6.88 -38.12
CA ARG A 69 -3.47 8.33 -38.36
C ARG A 69 -2.34 8.98 -39.18
N PRO A 70 -1.03 8.70 -38.97
CA PRO A 70 0.03 9.24 -39.84
C PRO A 70 -0.07 8.78 -41.30
N VAL A 71 -0.47 7.53 -41.54
CA VAL A 71 -0.66 7.00 -42.90
C VAL A 71 -1.86 7.70 -43.56
N THR A 72 -2.94 7.92 -42.82
CA THR A 72 -4.12 8.66 -43.31
C THR A 72 -3.75 10.10 -43.70
N ILE A 73 -2.95 10.78 -42.87
CA ILE A 73 -2.44 12.12 -43.17
C ILE A 73 -1.57 12.09 -44.44
N GLY A 74 -0.69 11.10 -44.58
CA GLY A 74 0.14 10.92 -45.78
C GLY A 74 -0.69 10.77 -47.06
N VAL A 75 -1.73 9.93 -47.03
CA VAL A 75 -2.66 9.77 -48.17
C VAL A 75 -3.37 11.10 -48.48
N LEU A 76 -3.83 11.83 -47.48
CA LEU A 76 -4.47 13.13 -47.68
C LEU A 76 -3.52 14.19 -48.23
N CYS A 77 -2.25 14.18 -47.82
CA CYS A 77 -1.22 15.06 -48.40
C CYS A 77 -1.04 14.80 -49.90
N VAL A 78 -1.03 13.53 -50.32
CA VAL A 78 -1.00 13.18 -51.76
C VAL A 78 -2.25 13.71 -52.48
N ILE A 79 -3.43 13.54 -51.88
CA ILE A 79 -4.70 14.05 -52.43
C ILE A 79 -4.67 15.58 -52.54
N PHE A 80 -4.13 16.27 -51.54
CA PHE A 80 -3.98 17.72 -51.53
C PHE A 80 -3.01 18.20 -52.61
N LEU A 81 -1.85 17.54 -52.77
CA LEU A 81 -0.90 17.85 -53.84
C LEU A 81 -1.52 17.66 -55.23
N LEU A 82 -2.32 16.60 -55.42
CA LEU A 82 -3.09 16.38 -56.64
C LEU A 82 -4.11 17.50 -56.88
N ALA A 83 -4.81 17.96 -55.84
CA ALA A 83 -5.76 19.05 -55.93
C ALA A 83 -5.08 20.40 -56.25
N LEU A 84 -3.96 20.72 -55.61
CA LEU A 84 -3.15 21.90 -55.91
C LEU A 84 -2.63 21.89 -57.35
N TRP A 85 -2.13 20.73 -57.80
CA TRP A 85 -1.71 20.56 -59.18
C TRP A 85 -2.87 20.79 -60.16
N LEU A 86 -4.07 20.28 -59.83
CA LEU A 86 -5.27 20.50 -60.62
C LEU A 86 -5.67 21.98 -60.66
N VAL A 87 -5.56 22.72 -59.56
CA VAL A 87 -5.77 24.18 -59.52
C VAL A 87 -4.83 24.89 -60.49
N PHE A 88 -3.54 24.55 -60.47
CA PHE A 88 -2.54 25.15 -61.37
C PHE A 88 -2.84 24.89 -62.85
N VAL A 89 -3.25 23.66 -63.19
CA VAL A 89 -3.64 23.30 -64.57
C VAL A 89 -4.91 24.04 -64.99
N VAL A 90 -5.88 24.21 -64.09
CA VAL A 90 -7.16 24.85 -64.40
C VAL A 90 -7.05 26.38 -64.43
N SER A 91 -6.18 26.99 -63.62
CA SER A 91 -5.96 28.44 -63.62
C SER A 91 -5.39 28.94 -64.94
N GLY A 92 -4.60 28.12 -65.64
CA GLY A 92 -4.04 28.45 -66.95
C GLY A 92 -5.00 28.29 -68.13
N ARG A 93 -6.22 27.76 -67.94
CA ARG A 93 -7.19 27.55 -69.04
C ARG A 93 -8.23 28.67 -69.11
N PRO A 94 -8.44 29.35 -70.26
CA PRO A 94 -9.49 30.36 -70.42
C PRO A 94 -10.89 29.74 -70.21
N GLY A 95 -11.80 30.46 -69.56
CA GLY A 95 -13.17 29.98 -69.28
C GLY A 95 -13.86 30.68 -68.11
N LYS A 96 -15.12 30.32 -67.83
CA LYS A 96 -15.93 30.92 -66.76
C LYS A 96 -15.29 30.77 -65.37
N LEU A 97 -15.62 31.71 -64.48
CA LEU A 97 -15.05 31.78 -63.12
C LEU A 97 -15.48 30.61 -62.22
N TRP A 98 -16.71 30.11 -62.37
CA TRP A 98 -17.27 29.10 -61.46
C TRP A 98 -16.48 27.78 -61.40
N PRO A 99 -16.10 27.14 -62.53
CA PRO A 99 -15.24 25.95 -62.50
C PRO A 99 -13.83 26.18 -61.93
N ARG A 100 -13.34 27.43 -61.90
CA ARG A 100 -12.04 27.79 -61.30
C ARG A 100 -12.17 27.94 -59.79
N LEU A 101 -13.25 28.56 -59.32
CA LEU A 101 -13.57 28.64 -57.89
C LEU A 101 -13.76 27.26 -57.28
N TRP A 102 -14.48 26.35 -57.95
CA TRP A 102 -14.64 24.98 -57.45
C TRP A 102 -13.32 24.20 -57.41
N ALA A 103 -12.44 24.38 -58.40
CA ALA A 103 -11.10 23.79 -58.36
C ALA A 103 -10.31 24.29 -57.14
N PHE A 104 -10.37 25.59 -56.83
CA PHE A 104 -9.76 26.14 -55.63
C PHE A 104 -10.35 25.54 -54.34
N PHE A 105 -11.68 25.48 -54.23
CA PHE A 105 -12.34 24.82 -53.08
C PHE A 105 -11.93 23.35 -52.94
N SER A 106 -11.77 22.63 -54.04
CA SER A 106 -11.32 21.23 -54.03
C SER A 106 -9.89 21.03 -53.54
N ALA A 107 -9.06 22.10 -53.47
CA ALA A 107 -7.76 22.09 -52.81
C ALA A 107 -7.85 22.53 -51.34
N VAL A 108 -8.71 23.53 -51.04
CA VAL A 108 -8.94 23.98 -49.66
C VAL A 108 -9.54 22.88 -48.79
N ILE A 109 -10.50 22.11 -49.31
CA ILE A 109 -11.18 21.03 -48.56
C ILE A 109 -10.18 19.98 -48.03
N PRO A 110 -9.33 19.33 -48.87
CA PRO A 110 -8.28 18.44 -48.38
C PRO A 110 -7.33 19.08 -47.37
N ALA A 111 -6.93 20.35 -47.56
CA ALA A 111 -6.07 21.07 -46.61
C ALA A 111 -6.74 21.22 -45.24
N SER A 112 -8.01 21.61 -45.21
CA SER A 112 -8.80 21.71 -43.98
C SER A 112 -9.00 20.34 -43.30
N LEU A 113 -9.15 19.27 -44.09
CA LEU A 113 -9.25 17.91 -43.56
C LEU A 113 -7.93 17.44 -42.94
N ILE A 114 -6.78 17.70 -43.58
CA ILE A 114 -5.44 17.41 -43.02
C ILE A 114 -5.27 18.14 -41.70
N ALA A 115 -5.59 19.44 -41.64
CA ALA A 115 -5.53 20.22 -40.42
C ALA A 115 -6.45 19.64 -39.34
N GLY A 116 -7.68 19.24 -39.69
CA GLY A 116 -8.62 18.58 -38.78
C GLY A 116 -8.07 17.27 -38.19
N PHE A 117 -7.48 16.40 -39.00
CA PHE A 117 -6.86 15.15 -38.54
C PHE A 117 -5.64 15.41 -37.63
N LEU A 118 -4.81 16.41 -37.95
CA LEU A 118 -3.69 16.83 -37.09
C LEU A 118 -4.18 17.37 -35.74
N LEU A 119 -5.27 18.15 -35.72
CA LEU A 119 -5.85 18.66 -34.47
C LEU A 119 -6.41 17.53 -33.61
N VAL A 120 -7.03 16.49 -34.20
CA VAL A 120 -7.44 15.28 -33.46
C VAL A 120 -6.22 14.53 -32.92
N GLU A 121 -5.13 14.44 -33.70
CA GLU A 121 -3.91 13.74 -33.29
C GLU A 121 -3.21 14.41 -32.11
N PHE A 122 -3.10 15.74 -32.14
CA PHE A 122 -2.55 16.52 -31.03
C PHE A 122 -3.54 16.70 -29.86
N ARG A 123 -4.67 15.97 -29.86
CA ARG A 123 -5.74 16.03 -28.83
C ARG A 123 -6.34 17.42 -28.63
N LEU A 124 -6.25 18.28 -29.64
CA LEU A 124 -6.86 19.63 -29.66
C LEU A 124 -8.32 19.59 -30.14
N LEU A 125 -8.74 18.50 -30.77
CA LEU A 125 -10.11 18.25 -31.22
C LEU A 125 -10.61 16.90 -30.69
N ASP A 126 -11.90 16.80 -30.35
CA ASP A 126 -12.52 15.57 -29.85
C ASP A 126 -12.43 14.43 -30.91
N PRO A 127 -12.02 13.20 -30.55
CA PRO A 127 -12.04 12.03 -31.44
C PRO A 127 -13.38 11.78 -32.14
N ALA A 128 -14.50 12.29 -31.60
CA ALA A 128 -15.81 12.26 -32.23
C ALA A 128 -15.87 12.93 -33.62
N TRP A 129 -14.89 13.76 -33.98
CA TRP A 129 -14.77 14.36 -35.31
C TRP A 129 -14.08 13.45 -36.34
N THR A 130 -13.44 12.35 -35.92
CA THR A 130 -12.76 11.43 -36.84
C THR A 130 -13.71 10.88 -37.91
N PRO A 131 -14.94 10.44 -37.59
CA PRO A 131 -15.83 9.92 -38.61
C PRO A 131 -16.32 10.89 -39.69
N PRO A 132 -16.77 12.12 -39.36
CA PRO A 132 -17.09 13.10 -40.40
C PRO A 132 -15.85 13.50 -41.21
N LEU A 133 -14.67 13.61 -40.60
CA LEU A 133 -13.44 13.90 -41.33
C LEU A 133 -13.12 12.79 -42.35
N SER A 134 -13.21 11.51 -41.97
CA SER A 134 -13.03 10.38 -42.88
C SER A 134 -14.07 10.35 -44.01
N ALA A 135 -15.33 10.62 -43.71
CA ALA A 135 -16.40 10.68 -44.70
C ALA A 135 -16.16 11.80 -45.74
N PHE A 136 -15.80 12.99 -45.27
CA PHE A 136 -15.49 14.12 -46.15
C PHE A 136 -14.20 13.91 -46.95
N SER A 137 -13.21 13.22 -46.40
CA SER A 137 -12.02 12.80 -47.13
C SER A 137 -12.35 11.85 -48.28
N LEU A 138 -13.18 10.83 -48.04
CA LEU A 138 -13.61 9.91 -49.10
C LEU A 138 -14.44 10.62 -50.17
N ALA A 139 -15.34 11.52 -49.77
CA ALA A 139 -16.12 12.35 -50.67
C ALA A 139 -15.22 13.29 -51.50
N SER A 140 -14.22 13.91 -50.86
CA SER A 140 -13.25 14.78 -51.53
C SER A 140 -12.40 14.01 -52.52
N PHE A 141 -11.92 12.81 -52.16
CA PHE A 141 -11.17 11.95 -53.07
C PHE A 141 -12.01 11.58 -54.30
N SER A 142 -13.24 11.09 -54.07
CA SER A 142 -14.15 10.70 -55.14
C SER A 142 -14.50 11.87 -56.08
N SER A 143 -14.71 13.06 -55.49
CA SER A 143 -14.94 14.30 -56.23
C SER A 143 -13.73 14.74 -57.06
N LEU A 144 -12.52 14.65 -56.50
CA LEU A 144 -11.27 14.96 -57.21
C LEU A 144 -10.99 13.99 -58.36
N THR A 145 -11.30 12.70 -58.22
CA THR A 145 -11.19 11.72 -59.31
C THR A 145 -12.08 12.08 -60.50
N VAL A 146 -13.28 12.60 -60.25
CA VAL A 146 -14.17 13.13 -61.30
C VAL A 146 -13.56 14.36 -61.97
N LEU A 147 -13.01 15.29 -61.18
CA LEU A 147 -12.36 16.49 -61.72
C LEU A 147 -11.07 16.19 -62.49
N TYR A 148 -10.36 15.12 -62.15
CA TYR A 148 -9.12 14.72 -62.82
C TYR A 148 -9.32 14.48 -64.33
N LEU A 149 -10.51 13.99 -64.73
CA LEU A 149 -10.86 13.79 -66.13
C LEU A 149 -10.84 15.08 -66.96
N ARG A 150 -10.89 16.25 -66.32
CA ARG A 150 -10.74 17.56 -66.97
C ARG A 150 -9.36 17.75 -67.61
N ARG A 151 -8.37 16.94 -67.23
CA ARG A 151 -7.03 16.92 -67.86
C ARG A 151 -7.09 16.41 -69.29
N LEU A 152 -8.02 15.52 -69.62
CA LEU A 152 -8.10 14.89 -70.94
C LEU A 152 -8.23 15.97 -72.03
N PRO A 153 -7.31 16.01 -73.01
CA PRO A 153 -7.39 16.95 -74.11
C PRO A 153 -8.50 16.49 -75.06
N LEU A 154 -9.73 16.89 -74.76
CA LEU A 154 -10.88 16.64 -75.63
C LEU A 154 -11.08 17.86 -76.52
N GLY A 155 -10.90 17.67 -77.82
CA GLY A 155 -11.25 18.67 -78.83
C GLY A 155 -12.77 18.93 -78.86
N PRO A 156 -13.20 20.11 -79.33
CA PRO A 156 -14.61 20.55 -79.34
C PRO A 156 -15.56 19.63 -80.13
N ASP A 157 -15.04 18.84 -81.08
CA ASP A 157 -15.83 17.92 -81.91
C ASP A 157 -15.77 16.45 -81.44
N SER A 158 -15.19 16.19 -80.27
CA SER A 158 -15.05 14.83 -79.77
C SER A 158 -16.41 14.21 -79.41
N ARG A 159 -16.71 13.04 -79.98
CA ARG A 159 -17.93 12.26 -79.68
C ARG A 159 -18.06 11.90 -78.19
N TRP A 160 -16.96 11.98 -77.44
CA TRP A 160 -16.90 11.70 -76.00
C TRP A 160 -17.37 12.86 -75.12
N LEU A 161 -17.59 14.06 -75.67
CA LEU A 161 -18.04 15.23 -74.91
C LEU A 161 -19.40 15.05 -74.25
N ARG A 162 -20.34 14.34 -74.91
CA ARG A 162 -21.69 14.09 -74.38
C ARG A 162 -21.73 13.05 -73.25
N PRO A 163 -21.08 11.87 -73.37
CA PRO A 163 -21.14 10.86 -72.31
C PRO A 163 -20.21 11.12 -71.12
N ILE A 164 -19.20 11.99 -71.22
CA ILE A 164 -18.16 12.10 -70.19
C ILE A 164 -18.69 12.59 -68.83
N GLY A 165 -19.60 13.57 -68.80
CA GLY A 165 -20.20 14.07 -67.56
C GLY A 165 -20.99 12.98 -66.82
N PRO A 166 -21.98 12.33 -67.46
CA PRO A 166 -22.73 11.23 -66.85
C PRO A 166 -21.84 10.04 -66.47
N LEU A 167 -20.87 9.67 -67.31
CA LEU A 167 -19.97 8.56 -67.04
C LEU A 167 -19.07 8.85 -65.85
N ALA A 168 -18.52 10.07 -65.76
CA ALA A 168 -17.72 10.49 -64.62
C ALA A 168 -18.54 10.53 -63.33
N LEU A 169 -19.79 10.99 -63.39
CA LEU A 169 -20.72 10.96 -62.26
C LEU A 169 -20.98 9.52 -61.78
N VAL A 170 -21.27 8.60 -62.70
CA VAL A 170 -21.50 7.18 -62.37
C VAL A 170 -20.24 6.57 -61.75
N VAL A 171 -19.06 6.77 -62.34
CA VAL A 171 -17.80 6.25 -61.82
C VAL A 171 -17.47 6.85 -60.44
N GLY A 172 -17.67 8.15 -60.25
CA GLY A 172 -17.44 8.82 -58.96
C GLY A 172 -18.38 8.32 -57.87
N LEU A 173 -19.68 8.16 -58.19
CA LEU A 173 -20.67 7.62 -57.25
C LEU A 173 -20.42 6.15 -56.93
N THR A 174 -20.07 5.31 -57.91
CA THR A 174 -19.79 3.89 -57.66
C THR A 174 -18.52 3.74 -56.82
N MET A 175 -17.44 4.46 -57.16
CA MET A 175 -16.20 4.43 -56.39
C MET A 175 -16.42 4.91 -54.94
N GLY A 176 -17.13 6.03 -54.76
CA GLY A 176 -17.44 6.56 -53.44
C GLY A 176 -18.36 5.64 -52.62
N SER A 177 -19.39 5.07 -53.25
CA SER A 177 -20.36 4.18 -52.57
C SER A 177 -19.73 2.84 -52.21
N VAL A 178 -18.97 2.23 -53.12
CA VAL A 178 -18.22 0.97 -52.87
C VAL A 178 -17.18 1.20 -51.79
N GLY A 179 -16.42 2.31 -51.85
CA GLY A 179 -15.49 2.69 -50.79
C GLY A 179 -16.19 2.85 -49.45
N THR A 180 -17.31 3.57 -49.42
CA THR A 180 -18.10 3.77 -48.19
C THR A 180 -18.53 2.44 -47.60
N TRP A 181 -19.04 1.53 -48.43
CA TRP A 181 -19.50 0.21 -47.98
C TRP A 181 -18.35 -0.69 -47.50
N GLN A 182 -17.23 -0.74 -48.23
CA GLN A 182 -16.06 -1.53 -47.85
C GLN A 182 -15.41 -1.02 -46.55
N PHE A 183 -15.17 0.29 -46.45
CA PHE A 183 -14.54 0.88 -45.26
C PHE A 183 -15.47 0.84 -44.04
N SER A 184 -16.77 1.04 -44.23
CA SER A 184 -17.72 0.90 -43.11
C SER A 184 -17.83 -0.52 -42.57
N GLY A 185 -17.93 -1.52 -43.46
CA GLY A 185 -17.95 -2.92 -43.07
C GLY A 185 -16.67 -3.33 -42.34
N TYR A 186 -15.51 -2.92 -42.86
CA TYR A 186 -14.23 -3.16 -42.22
C TYR A 186 -14.10 -2.47 -40.86
N ALA A 187 -14.51 -1.19 -40.74
CA ALA A 187 -14.41 -0.44 -39.49
C ALA A 187 -15.28 -1.07 -38.39
N VAL A 188 -16.50 -1.50 -38.72
CA VAL A 188 -17.37 -2.21 -37.77
C VAL A 188 -16.74 -3.55 -37.36
N ALA A 189 -16.31 -4.37 -38.32
CA ALA A 189 -15.69 -5.66 -38.03
C ALA A 189 -14.41 -5.54 -37.18
N HIS A 190 -13.56 -4.56 -37.48
CA HIS A 190 -12.34 -4.29 -36.72
C HIS A 190 -12.64 -3.90 -35.27
N GLN A 191 -13.64 -3.05 -35.05
CA GLN A 191 -14.05 -2.67 -33.69
C GLN A 191 -14.73 -3.82 -32.94
N GLU A 192 -15.49 -4.69 -33.63
CA GLU A 192 -16.05 -5.91 -33.03
C GLU A 192 -14.94 -6.85 -32.55
N VAL A 193 -13.92 -7.10 -33.38
CA VAL A 193 -12.73 -7.90 -33.00
C VAL A 193 -12.02 -7.29 -31.81
N ARG A 194 -11.77 -5.97 -31.81
CA ARG A 194 -11.12 -5.26 -30.68
C ARG A 194 -11.90 -5.43 -29.37
N ILE A 195 -13.24 -5.38 -29.42
CA ILE A 195 -14.08 -5.65 -28.25
C ILE A 195 -13.98 -7.12 -27.84
N ASP A 196 -14.01 -8.06 -28.77
CA ASP A 196 -13.93 -9.49 -28.45
C ASP A 196 -12.58 -9.89 -27.85
N GLU A 197 -11.48 -9.37 -28.37
CA GLU A 197 -10.15 -9.53 -27.78
C GLU A 197 -10.11 -8.98 -26.35
N TYR A 198 -10.70 -7.80 -26.12
CA TYR A 198 -10.74 -7.21 -24.80
C TYR A 198 -11.62 -8.01 -23.84
N LEU A 199 -12.79 -8.50 -24.27
CA LEU A 199 -13.64 -9.39 -23.48
C LEU A 199 -12.93 -10.71 -23.15
N ALA A 200 -12.18 -11.27 -24.09
CA ALA A 200 -11.39 -12.48 -23.87
C ALA A 200 -10.27 -12.26 -22.84
N ARG A 201 -9.60 -11.09 -22.87
CA ARG A 201 -8.64 -10.70 -21.83
C ARG A 201 -9.28 -10.58 -20.45
N LEU A 202 -10.49 -10.02 -20.37
CA LEU A 202 -11.23 -9.97 -19.10
C LEU A 202 -11.53 -11.39 -18.59
N ASP A 203 -11.92 -12.32 -19.47
CA ASP A 203 -12.17 -13.71 -19.11
C ASP A 203 -10.91 -14.42 -18.60
N GLU A 204 -9.76 -14.16 -19.22
CA GLU A 204 -8.47 -14.66 -18.74
C GLU A 204 -8.13 -14.13 -17.35
N ILE A 205 -8.41 -12.85 -17.06
CA ILE A 205 -8.21 -12.25 -15.73
C ILE A 205 -9.12 -12.92 -14.69
N VAL A 206 -10.41 -13.13 -15.00
CA VAL A 206 -11.33 -13.83 -14.09
C VAL A 206 -10.79 -15.23 -13.78
N LYS A 207 -10.41 -16.00 -14.81
CA LYS A 207 -9.90 -17.36 -14.66
C LYS A 207 -8.63 -17.41 -13.81
N LYS A 208 -7.73 -16.43 -13.96
CA LYS A 208 -6.53 -16.32 -13.11
C LYS A 208 -6.83 -15.99 -11.66
N GLN A 209 -7.99 -15.40 -11.37
CA GLN A 209 -8.42 -15.03 -10.03
C GLN A 209 -9.26 -16.11 -9.33
N GLU A 210 -9.67 -17.17 -10.05
CA GLU A 210 -10.40 -18.29 -9.45
C GLU A 210 -9.54 -19.04 -8.42
N PRO A 211 -10.12 -19.43 -7.28
CA PRO A 211 -9.39 -19.99 -6.15
C PRO A 211 -8.64 -21.28 -6.52
N GLU A 212 -9.23 -22.17 -7.33
CA GLU A 212 -8.59 -23.41 -7.78
C GLU A 212 -7.30 -23.14 -8.56
N HIS A 213 -7.31 -22.14 -9.44
CA HIS A 213 -6.12 -21.78 -10.22
C HIS A 213 -5.05 -21.14 -9.33
N ARG A 214 -5.47 -20.41 -8.29
CA ARG A 214 -4.58 -19.80 -7.32
C ARG A 214 -3.93 -20.83 -6.39
N GLU A 215 -4.68 -21.82 -5.92
CA GLU A 215 -4.13 -22.94 -5.14
C GLU A 215 -3.09 -23.72 -5.96
N LEU A 216 -3.40 -23.99 -7.23
CA LEU A 216 -2.46 -24.67 -8.13
C LEU A 216 -1.19 -23.84 -8.39
N MET A 217 -1.33 -22.52 -8.54
CA MET A 217 -0.20 -21.57 -8.67
C MET A 217 0.61 -21.46 -7.37
N ILE A 218 -0.02 -21.47 -6.20
CA ILE A 218 0.66 -21.46 -4.90
C ILE A 218 1.44 -22.77 -4.69
N GLU A 219 0.85 -23.90 -5.06
CA GLU A 219 1.49 -25.22 -4.93
C GLU A 219 2.67 -25.38 -5.90
N THR A 220 2.55 -24.89 -7.14
CA THR A 220 3.68 -24.88 -8.10
C THR A 220 4.75 -23.83 -7.78
N SER A 221 4.36 -22.68 -7.25
CA SER A 221 5.32 -21.63 -6.85
C SER A 221 5.98 -21.90 -5.50
N ALA A 222 5.41 -22.74 -4.63
CA ALA A 222 6.09 -23.22 -3.43
C ALA A 222 7.39 -23.99 -3.73
N TRP A 223 7.56 -24.48 -4.96
CA TRP A 223 8.77 -25.13 -5.46
C TRP A 223 9.79 -24.18 -6.10
N ILE A 224 9.40 -22.94 -6.45
CA ILE A 224 10.26 -21.93 -7.05
C ILE A 224 10.63 -20.92 -5.94
N GLU A 225 11.93 -20.71 -5.74
CA GLU A 225 12.58 -20.04 -4.59
C GLU A 225 11.80 -18.99 -3.77
N ARG A 226 12.10 -19.00 -2.46
CA ARG A 226 11.60 -18.13 -1.36
C ARG A 226 11.86 -16.62 -1.51
N GLU A 227 12.05 -16.11 -2.71
CA GLU A 227 12.07 -14.67 -2.93
C GLU A 227 10.64 -14.13 -2.94
N GLN A 228 10.48 -12.94 -2.36
CA GLN A 228 9.20 -12.32 -2.00
C GLN A 228 8.16 -12.44 -3.12
N MET A 229 7.21 -13.36 -2.97
CA MET A 229 5.97 -13.34 -3.74
C MET A 229 5.16 -12.13 -3.27
N VAL A 230 5.51 -10.96 -3.80
CA VAL A 230 4.64 -9.81 -3.83
C VAL A 230 3.47 -10.25 -4.69
N SER A 231 2.36 -10.65 -4.06
CA SER A 231 1.10 -10.83 -4.80
C SER A 231 0.93 -9.58 -5.65
N PRO A 232 0.80 -9.71 -6.99
CA PRO A 232 0.69 -8.54 -7.85
C PRO A 232 -0.44 -7.66 -7.32
N PRO A 233 -0.26 -6.33 -7.31
CA PRO A 233 -1.29 -5.43 -6.82
C PRO A 233 -2.61 -5.76 -7.52
N SER A 234 -3.70 -5.73 -6.77
CA SER A 234 -5.02 -5.96 -7.37
C SER A 234 -5.18 -4.97 -8.51
N PRO A 235 -5.56 -5.45 -9.70
CA PRO A 235 -5.65 -4.56 -10.85
C PRO A 235 -6.70 -3.50 -10.52
N ARG A 236 -6.34 -2.22 -10.65
CA ARG A 236 -7.25 -1.13 -10.29
C ARG A 236 -8.34 -1.03 -11.33
N LEU A 237 -9.51 -0.53 -10.94
CA LEU A 237 -10.56 -0.27 -11.91
C LEU A 237 -10.11 0.70 -13.01
N ASP A 238 -9.21 1.62 -12.67
CA ASP A 238 -8.60 2.56 -13.61
C ASP A 238 -7.59 1.87 -14.56
N ASP A 239 -6.98 0.76 -14.14
CA ASP A 239 -6.01 -0.01 -14.93
C ASP A 239 -6.70 -1.06 -15.82
N ILE A 240 -7.85 -1.59 -15.37
CA ILE A 240 -8.66 -2.55 -16.12
C ILE A 240 -9.68 -1.84 -17.00
N GLY A 241 -10.13 -0.65 -16.60
CA GLY A 241 -11.23 0.08 -17.22
C GLY A 241 -11.05 0.18 -18.74
N PRO A 242 -12.12 -0.05 -19.52
CA PRO A 242 -12.01 0.14 -20.96
C PRO A 242 -11.65 1.61 -21.20
N ASP A 243 -10.77 1.83 -22.17
CA ASP A 243 -10.58 3.16 -22.77
C ASP A 243 -11.96 3.79 -23.02
N LEU A 244 -12.09 5.10 -22.78
CA LEU A 244 -13.33 5.85 -22.99
C LEU A 244 -13.90 5.60 -24.40
N ASP A 245 -13.00 5.40 -25.36
CA ASP A 245 -13.30 4.99 -26.73
C ASP A 245 -14.02 3.62 -26.80
N LEU A 246 -13.53 2.62 -26.06
CA LEU A 246 -14.06 1.25 -26.10
C LEU A 246 -15.45 1.15 -25.46
N ARG A 247 -15.73 1.91 -24.39
CA ARG A 247 -17.10 2.03 -23.84
C ARG A 247 -18.05 2.64 -24.86
N ARG A 248 -17.66 3.76 -25.49
CA ARG A 248 -18.46 4.42 -26.52
C ARG A 248 -18.76 3.49 -27.68
N VAL A 249 -17.74 2.83 -28.23
CA VAL A 249 -17.86 1.88 -29.33
C VAL A 249 -18.75 0.70 -28.94
N SER A 250 -18.61 0.16 -27.72
CA SER A 250 -19.47 -0.92 -27.22
C SER A 250 -20.95 -0.52 -27.15
N ARG A 251 -21.26 0.73 -26.77
CA ARG A 251 -22.63 1.26 -26.76
C ARG A 251 -23.20 1.34 -28.17
N ILE A 252 -22.43 1.84 -29.13
CA ILE A 252 -22.86 1.96 -30.54
C ILE A 252 -23.18 0.59 -31.14
N LEU A 253 -22.38 -0.41 -30.78
CA LEU A 253 -22.54 -1.80 -31.22
C LEU A 253 -23.56 -2.60 -30.40
N GLY A 254 -24.18 -2.01 -29.37
CA GLY A 254 -25.16 -2.70 -28.51
C GLY A 254 -24.56 -3.76 -27.59
N ARG A 255 -23.25 -3.68 -27.31
CA ARG A 255 -22.49 -4.63 -26.47
C ARG A 255 -22.15 -4.11 -25.08
N GLU A 256 -22.61 -2.91 -24.71
CA GLU A 256 -22.35 -2.27 -23.40
C GLU A 256 -22.71 -3.20 -22.24
N GLY A 257 -23.89 -3.85 -22.27
CA GLY A 257 -24.29 -4.80 -21.22
C GLY A 257 -23.37 -6.02 -21.07
N LYS A 258 -22.77 -6.52 -22.17
CA LYS A 258 -21.81 -7.63 -22.12
C LYS A 258 -20.47 -7.17 -21.52
N LEU A 259 -20.00 -5.98 -21.92
CA LEU A 259 -18.79 -5.37 -21.40
C LEU A 259 -18.92 -5.08 -19.90
N ASP A 260 -19.98 -4.40 -19.49
CA ASP A 260 -20.26 -4.06 -18.10
C ASP A 260 -20.45 -5.33 -17.24
N GLY A 261 -21.11 -6.35 -17.78
CA GLY A 261 -21.25 -7.65 -17.12
C GLY A 261 -19.91 -8.34 -16.86
N LYS A 262 -19.00 -8.34 -17.84
CA LYS A 262 -17.65 -8.93 -17.70
C LYS A 262 -16.76 -8.12 -16.76
N LEU A 263 -16.75 -6.79 -16.88
CA LEU A 263 -16.03 -5.91 -15.95
C LEU A 263 -16.49 -6.11 -14.51
N ARG A 264 -17.81 -6.15 -14.31
CA ARG A 264 -18.40 -6.48 -13.01
C ARG A 264 -17.90 -7.83 -12.53
N GLY A 265 -17.89 -8.87 -13.38
CA GLY A 265 -17.35 -10.20 -13.05
C GLY A 265 -15.90 -10.17 -12.57
N VAL A 266 -15.02 -9.45 -13.27
CA VAL A 266 -13.60 -9.25 -12.89
C VAL A 266 -13.49 -8.57 -11.53
N MET A 267 -14.25 -7.49 -11.31
CA MET A 267 -14.25 -6.80 -10.01
C MET A 267 -14.73 -7.70 -8.88
N GLN A 268 -15.81 -8.46 -9.10
CA GLN A 268 -16.36 -9.39 -8.12
C GLN A 268 -15.33 -10.48 -7.76
N ALA A 269 -14.64 -11.03 -8.75
CA ALA A 269 -13.56 -12.00 -8.53
C ALA A 269 -12.40 -11.39 -7.74
N ALA A 270 -11.98 -10.16 -8.07
CA ALA A 270 -10.91 -9.45 -7.38
C ALA A 270 -11.26 -9.16 -5.91
N ILE A 271 -12.50 -8.70 -5.64
CA ILE A 271 -13.02 -8.46 -4.28
C ILE A 271 -13.04 -9.74 -3.47
N ARG A 272 -13.57 -10.85 -4.01
CA ARG A 272 -13.59 -12.15 -3.33
C ARG A 272 -12.19 -12.65 -3.04
N SER A 273 -11.29 -12.55 -4.02
CA SER A 273 -9.89 -12.91 -3.87
C SER A 273 -9.20 -12.11 -2.77
N ARG A 274 -9.51 -10.82 -2.63
CA ARG A 274 -9.00 -10.02 -1.51
C ARG A 274 -9.64 -10.42 -0.17
N ALA A 275 -10.94 -10.62 -0.12
CA ALA A 275 -11.61 -11.07 1.11
C ALA A 275 -10.97 -12.36 1.64
N MET A 276 -10.67 -13.32 0.76
CA MET A 276 -9.91 -14.53 1.11
C MET A 276 -8.52 -14.21 1.67
N VAL A 277 -7.76 -13.31 1.05
CA VAL A 277 -6.42 -12.90 1.56
C VAL A 277 -6.51 -12.29 2.96
N ILE A 278 -7.54 -11.48 3.25
CA ILE A 278 -7.75 -10.89 4.57
C ILE A 278 -8.04 -11.99 5.60
N THR A 279 -8.94 -12.92 5.27
CA THR A 279 -9.28 -14.07 6.12
C THR A 279 -8.06 -14.98 6.35
N ASP A 280 -7.27 -15.27 5.32
CA ASP A 280 -6.04 -16.05 5.44
C ASP A 280 -4.99 -15.34 6.29
N THR A 281 -4.89 -14.01 6.17
CA THR A 281 -4.03 -13.19 7.03
C THR A 281 -4.47 -13.29 8.49
N ALA A 282 -5.77 -13.23 8.77
CA ALA A 282 -6.31 -13.42 10.11
C ALA A 282 -6.00 -14.82 10.65
N ARG A 283 -6.17 -15.87 9.83
CA ARG A 283 -5.84 -17.25 10.20
C ARG A 283 -4.35 -17.44 10.47
N ASN A 284 -3.48 -16.87 9.65
CA ASN A 284 -2.03 -16.93 9.86
C ASN A 284 -1.61 -16.19 11.13
N LEU A 285 -2.22 -15.04 11.42
CA LEU A 285 -1.99 -14.31 12.66
C LEU A 285 -2.46 -15.12 13.87
N ALA A 286 -3.63 -15.77 13.79
CA ALA A 286 -4.12 -16.68 14.83
C ALA A 286 -3.14 -17.84 15.08
N ALA A 287 -2.62 -18.46 14.02
CA ALA A 287 -1.63 -19.54 14.14
C ALA A 287 -0.29 -19.08 14.74
N ILE A 288 0.11 -17.83 14.51
CA ILE A 288 1.29 -17.22 15.14
C ILE A 288 1.01 -16.93 16.62
N ARG A 289 -0.18 -16.41 16.94
CA ARG A 289 -0.64 -16.13 18.31
C ARG A 289 -0.69 -17.40 19.17
N GLU A 290 -1.17 -18.50 18.61
CA GLU A 290 -1.30 -19.80 19.29
C GLU A 290 0.03 -20.54 19.49
N TYR A 291 1.14 -20.02 18.97
CA TYR A 291 2.46 -20.56 19.26
C TYR A 291 2.77 -20.47 20.76
N ASP A 292 3.35 -21.54 21.32
CA ASP A 292 3.79 -21.57 22.71
C ASP A 292 5.04 -20.70 22.92
N TRP A 293 4.82 -19.42 23.21
CA TRP A 293 5.88 -18.45 23.43
C TRP A 293 6.69 -18.68 24.71
N SER A 294 6.21 -19.51 25.66
CA SER A 294 7.01 -19.90 26.82
C SER A 294 8.19 -20.81 26.43
N SER A 295 8.07 -21.51 25.30
CA SER A 295 9.10 -22.42 24.80
C SER A 295 10.22 -21.74 24.00
N VAL A 296 10.21 -20.41 23.84
CA VAL A 296 11.14 -19.66 22.97
C VAL A 296 12.61 -20.01 23.26
N GLU A 297 13.00 -20.17 24.52
CA GLU A 297 14.38 -20.52 24.90
C GLU A 297 14.82 -21.91 24.40
N THR A 298 13.88 -22.83 24.24
CA THR A 298 14.14 -24.22 23.81
C THR A 298 13.90 -24.43 22.32
N ARG A 299 13.04 -23.61 21.70
CA ARG A 299 12.61 -23.73 20.30
C ARG A 299 12.90 -22.47 19.47
N LEU A 300 14.12 -21.95 19.60
CA LEU A 300 14.56 -20.69 18.98
C LEU A 300 14.30 -20.62 17.46
N ARG A 301 14.57 -21.71 16.73
CA ARG A 301 14.38 -21.78 15.26
C ARG A 301 12.91 -21.68 14.86
N GLU A 302 12.02 -22.35 15.58
CA GLU A 302 10.57 -22.30 15.33
C GLU A 302 10.03 -20.90 15.64
N ALA A 303 10.38 -20.34 16.80
CA ALA A 303 10.00 -18.99 17.19
C ALA A 303 10.44 -17.94 16.16
N ARG A 304 11.67 -18.04 15.65
CA ARG A 304 12.17 -17.15 14.60
C ARG A 304 11.40 -17.32 13.28
N SER A 305 11.07 -18.55 12.89
CA SER A 305 10.22 -18.80 11.72
C SER A 305 8.82 -18.19 11.87
N ARG A 306 8.22 -18.20 13.07
CA ARG A 306 6.92 -17.54 13.34
C ARG A 306 7.01 -16.03 13.22
N ILE A 307 8.09 -15.42 13.70
CA ILE A 307 8.32 -13.98 13.56
C ILE A 307 8.55 -13.58 12.10
N GLU A 308 9.30 -14.38 11.34
CA GLU A 308 9.46 -14.17 9.91
C GLU A 308 8.10 -14.25 9.19
N ALA A 309 7.25 -15.21 9.55
CA ALA A 309 5.90 -15.31 9.04
C ALA A 309 5.07 -14.06 9.39
N LEU A 310 5.16 -13.56 10.63
CA LEU A 310 4.51 -12.31 11.05
C LEU A 310 5.00 -11.11 10.23
N GLY A 311 6.31 -11.01 10.00
CA GLY A 311 6.91 -9.94 9.19
C GLY A 311 6.56 -10.00 7.70
N ARG A 312 6.08 -11.15 7.20
CA ARG A 312 5.58 -11.31 5.83
C ARG A 312 4.10 -10.97 5.67
N LEU A 313 3.34 -10.84 6.77
CA LEU A 313 1.93 -10.45 6.70
C LEU A 313 1.83 -9.01 6.15
N ASN A 314 1.26 -8.88 4.96
CA ASN A 314 1.17 -7.60 4.28
C ASN A 314 -0.18 -6.92 4.54
N ALA A 315 -0.26 -6.17 5.64
CA ALA A 315 -1.45 -5.39 5.99
C ALA A 315 -1.77 -4.25 4.99
N ARG A 316 -0.81 -3.78 4.18
CA ARG A 316 -1.07 -2.69 3.21
C ARG A 316 -2.05 -3.11 2.11
N VAL A 317 -1.99 -4.38 1.73
CA VAL A 317 -2.84 -4.99 0.71
C VAL A 317 -4.31 -5.02 1.15
N ILE A 318 -4.55 -4.97 2.46
CA ILE A 318 -5.87 -4.96 3.08
C ILE A 318 -6.48 -3.55 3.05
N GLY A 319 -5.63 -2.52 2.92
CA GLY A 319 -5.98 -1.13 3.13
C GLY A 319 -6.19 -0.26 1.91
N GLU A 320 -6.45 -0.86 0.75
CA GLU A 320 -6.62 -0.14 -0.51
C GLU A 320 -8.00 0.53 -0.61
N PRO A 321 -8.14 1.88 -0.50
CA PRO A 321 -9.45 2.52 -0.37
C PRO A 321 -10.34 2.42 -1.61
N HIS A 322 -9.76 2.13 -2.78
CA HIS A 322 -10.51 1.95 -4.03
C HIS A 322 -11.25 0.61 -4.05
N LEU A 323 -10.59 -0.47 -3.61
CA LEU A 323 -11.20 -1.80 -3.53
C LEU A 323 -12.48 -1.78 -2.70
N TRP A 324 -12.44 -1.13 -1.55
CA TRP A 324 -13.58 -1.05 -0.66
C TRP A 324 -14.72 -0.20 -1.25
N ARG A 325 -14.39 0.93 -1.92
CA ARG A 325 -15.38 1.75 -2.66
C ARG A 325 -16.06 0.96 -3.78
N ASP A 326 -15.26 0.21 -4.53
CA ASP A 326 -15.73 -0.66 -5.60
C ASP A 326 -16.62 -1.78 -5.05
N ALA A 327 -16.24 -2.39 -3.94
CA ALA A 327 -17.03 -3.43 -3.28
C ALA A 327 -18.38 -2.90 -2.78
N ALA A 328 -18.44 -1.73 -2.15
CA ALA A 328 -19.70 -1.14 -1.73
C ALA A 328 -20.59 -0.75 -2.92
N THR A 329 -20.01 -0.23 -4.01
CA THR A 329 -20.75 0.08 -5.25
C THR A 329 -21.38 -1.18 -5.85
N LEU A 330 -20.72 -2.34 -5.69
CA LEU A 330 -21.20 -3.63 -6.16
C LEU A 330 -22.04 -4.41 -5.12
N GLY A 331 -22.24 -3.88 -3.91
CA GLY A 331 -22.93 -4.59 -2.82
C GLY A 331 -22.22 -5.85 -2.34
N MET A 332 -20.88 -5.88 -2.43
CA MET A 332 -20.01 -7.02 -2.07
C MET A 332 -19.03 -6.70 -0.93
N ASP A 333 -19.24 -5.61 -0.22
CA ASP A 333 -18.40 -5.20 0.92
C ASP A 333 -18.56 -6.11 2.15
N GLY A 334 -19.65 -6.88 2.27
CA GLY A 334 -19.90 -7.77 3.40
C GLY A 334 -18.77 -8.77 3.70
N ALA A 335 -18.24 -9.47 2.69
CA ALA A 335 -17.16 -10.43 2.88
C ALA A 335 -15.83 -9.77 3.25
N LEU A 336 -15.58 -8.56 2.73
CA LEU A 336 -14.40 -7.76 3.12
C LEU A 336 -14.53 -7.29 4.57
N MET A 337 -15.72 -6.80 4.96
CA MET A 337 -16.00 -6.36 6.33
C MET A 337 -15.81 -7.51 7.32
N GLU A 338 -16.38 -8.67 7.07
CA GLU A 338 -16.25 -9.84 7.95
C GLU A 338 -14.79 -10.29 8.10
N GLY A 339 -14.05 -10.40 6.99
CA GLY A 339 -12.63 -10.74 7.02
C GLY A 339 -11.82 -9.71 7.81
N TYR A 340 -12.09 -8.41 7.62
CA TYR A 340 -11.39 -7.35 8.32
C TYR A 340 -11.72 -7.30 9.81
N GLN A 341 -12.98 -7.50 10.19
CA GLN A 341 -13.39 -7.63 11.60
C GLN A 341 -12.70 -8.83 12.27
N SER A 342 -12.61 -9.96 11.58
CA SER A 342 -11.86 -11.12 12.06
C SER A 342 -10.38 -10.78 12.26
N LEU A 343 -9.80 -10.02 11.33
CA LEU A 343 -8.40 -9.61 11.44
C LEU A 343 -8.15 -8.65 12.61
N LEU A 344 -9.04 -7.67 12.84
CA LEU A 344 -8.96 -6.77 13.99
C LEU A 344 -9.04 -7.55 15.31
N ARG A 345 -9.96 -8.51 15.39
CA ARG A 345 -10.13 -9.38 16.56
C ARG A 345 -8.87 -10.20 16.83
N GLU A 346 -8.31 -10.85 15.81
CA GLU A 346 -7.09 -11.64 15.97
C GLU A 346 -5.87 -10.76 16.29
N THR A 347 -5.83 -9.53 15.77
CA THR A 347 -4.78 -8.56 16.13
C THR A 347 -4.88 -8.14 17.59
N ALA A 348 -6.08 -7.83 18.09
CA ALA A 348 -6.29 -7.50 19.50
C ALA A 348 -5.94 -8.68 20.42
N ARG A 349 -6.33 -9.90 20.03
CA ARG A 349 -5.96 -11.15 20.73
C ARG A 349 -4.46 -11.39 20.75
N ALA A 350 -3.73 -11.05 19.68
CA ALA A 350 -2.28 -11.18 19.64
C ALA A 350 -1.53 -10.27 20.63
N PHE A 351 -2.19 -9.23 21.18
CA PHE A 351 -1.69 -8.38 22.27
C PHE A 351 -2.10 -8.88 23.67
N GLU A 352 -2.80 -10.01 23.78
CA GLU A 352 -3.20 -10.54 25.09
C GLU A 352 -2.04 -11.17 25.84
N SER A 353 -2.08 -11.01 27.16
CA SER A 353 -0.98 -11.36 28.06
C SER A 353 -0.47 -12.80 27.89
N GLU A 354 -1.38 -13.73 27.64
CA GLU A 354 -1.10 -15.17 27.48
C GLU A 354 -0.48 -15.54 26.13
N HIS A 355 -0.55 -14.65 25.14
CA HIS A 355 -0.03 -14.87 23.79
C HIS A 355 1.23 -14.06 23.49
N LEU A 356 1.70 -13.25 24.43
CA LEU A 356 2.90 -12.44 24.25
C LEU A 356 4.14 -13.23 24.69
N PRO A 357 5.23 -13.24 23.90
CA PRO A 357 6.52 -13.66 24.41
C PRO A 357 6.99 -12.71 25.49
N ARG A 358 7.47 -13.27 26.61
CA ARG A 358 7.93 -12.52 27.79
C ARG A 358 9.31 -12.99 28.19
N LEU A 359 10.15 -12.05 28.63
CA LEU A 359 11.44 -12.44 29.20
C LEU A 359 11.26 -13.08 30.59
N SER A 360 10.12 -12.81 31.23
CA SER A 360 9.69 -13.40 32.50
C SER A 360 9.51 -14.90 32.45
N GLN A 361 9.16 -15.43 31.28
CA GLN A 361 8.88 -16.85 31.12
C GLN A 361 10.14 -17.66 30.77
N LEU A 362 11.29 -17.00 30.62
CA LEU A 362 12.55 -17.68 30.37
C LEU A 362 13.02 -18.39 31.65
N SER A 363 13.67 -19.54 31.47
CA SER A 363 14.06 -20.38 32.61
C SER A 363 15.16 -19.77 33.48
N ASP A 364 16.01 -18.92 32.89
CA ASP A 364 17.13 -18.25 33.56
C ASP A 364 17.23 -16.78 33.10
N PRO A 365 17.47 -15.81 34.01
CA PRO A 365 17.70 -14.41 33.65
C PRO A 365 18.99 -14.24 32.84
N GLN A 366 19.19 -13.07 32.21
CA GLN A 366 20.39 -12.79 31.40
C GLN A 366 21.70 -13.13 32.13
N ILE A 367 21.76 -12.79 33.41
CA ILE A 367 22.88 -13.14 34.29
C ILE A 367 22.33 -13.67 35.60
N ARG A 368 23.02 -14.67 36.14
CA ARG A 368 22.77 -15.19 37.49
C ARG A 368 24.04 -15.33 38.28
N TRP A 369 23.93 -15.17 39.59
CA TRP A 369 25.02 -15.49 40.51
C TRP A 369 25.10 -17.01 40.71
N ASP A 370 26.29 -17.56 40.54
CA ASP A 370 26.60 -18.95 40.87
C ASP A 370 27.29 -18.97 42.25
N PRO A 371 26.59 -19.41 43.32
CA PRO A 371 27.14 -19.43 44.67
C PRO A 371 28.31 -20.41 44.81
N ASP A 372 28.29 -21.53 44.10
CA ASP A 372 29.33 -22.56 44.18
C ASP A 372 30.65 -22.06 43.57
N ARG A 373 30.54 -21.33 42.45
CA ARG A 373 31.70 -20.76 41.76
C ARG A 373 32.05 -19.35 42.20
N LYS A 374 31.25 -18.76 43.09
CA LYS A 374 31.36 -17.36 43.55
C LYS A 374 31.57 -16.37 42.40
N ARG A 375 30.82 -16.55 41.31
CA ARG A 375 30.92 -15.69 40.12
C ARG A 375 29.59 -15.56 39.42
N TRP A 376 29.50 -14.55 38.58
CA TRP A 376 28.37 -14.35 37.68
C TRP A 376 28.50 -15.21 36.42
N ILE A 377 27.37 -15.71 35.95
CA ILE A 377 27.27 -16.52 34.73
C ILE A 377 26.25 -15.89 33.81
N GLU A 378 26.59 -15.78 32.52
CA GLU A 378 25.69 -15.33 31.46
C GLU A 378 24.85 -16.48 30.92
N ASN A 379 23.53 -16.27 30.78
CA ASN A 379 22.68 -17.14 29.98
C ASN A 379 22.87 -16.80 28.50
N LYS A 380 23.59 -17.66 27.77
CA LYS A 380 23.88 -17.46 26.34
C LYS A 380 22.61 -17.44 25.47
N ARG A 381 21.54 -18.14 25.86
CA ARG A 381 20.29 -18.22 25.10
C ARG A 381 19.41 -17.00 25.30
N PHE A 382 19.56 -16.31 26.43
CA PHE A 382 18.78 -15.11 26.76
C PHE A 382 18.88 -14.05 25.67
N ASN A 383 20.08 -13.75 25.17
CA ASN A 383 20.27 -12.70 24.16
C ASN A 383 19.50 -12.99 22.86
N GLU A 384 19.40 -14.26 22.47
CA GLU A 384 18.65 -14.67 21.27
C GLU A 384 17.15 -14.65 21.52
N ALA A 385 16.68 -15.19 22.65
CA ALA A 385 15.28 -15.14 23.06
C ALA A 385 14.78 -13.70 23.23
N ALA A 386 15.61 -12.81 23.78
CA ALA A 386 15.31 -11.39 23.92
C ALA A 386 15.21 -10.68 22.57
N SER A 387 16.06 -11.05 21.62
CA SER A 387 16.00 -10.54 20.24
C SER A 387 14.71 -10.98 19.54
N ILE A 388 14.36 -12.27 19.64
CA ILE A 388 13.11 -12.84 19.11
C ILE A 388 11.90 -12.12 19.73
N THR A 389 11.85 -11.99 21.05
CA THR A 389 10.76 -11.28 21.74
C THR A 389 10.64 -9.83 21.26
N ALA A 390 11.77 -9.13 21.13
CA ALA A 390 11.81 -7.75 20.63
C ALA A 390 11.30 -7.63 19.18
N ASP A 391 11.69 -8.57 18.31
CA ASP A 391 11.27 -8.61 16.93
C ASP A 391 9.76 -8.91 16.81
N TYR A 392 9.23 -9.81 17.64
CA TYR A 392 7.79 -10.09 17.69
C TYR A 392 6.97 -8.81 17.95
N PHE A 393 7.27 -8.09 19.04
CA PHE A 393 6.57 -6.83 19.37
C PHE A 393 6.72 -5.80 18.24
N ARG A 394 7.91 -5.67 17.66
CA ARG A 394 8.17 -4.74 16.56
C ARG A 394 7.31 -5.07 15.33
N GLN A 395 7.25 -6.33 14.93
CA GLN A 395 6.48 -6.74 13.75
C GLN A 395 4.97 -6.66 14.01
N LEU A 396 4.50 -7.08 15.20
CA LEU A 396 3.10 -6.97 15.58
C LEU A 396 2.64 -5.49 15.61
N GLY A 397 3.44 -4.60 16.18
CA GLY A 397 3.17 -3.16 16.17
C GLY A 397 3.16 -2.56 14.76
N ARG A 398 4.10 -2.97 13.89
CA ARG A 398 4.12 -2.55 12.47
C ARG A 398 2.88 -3.03 11.72
N PHE A 399 2.47 -4.28 11.96
CA PHE A 399 1.28 -4.87 11.37
C PHE A 399 0.03 -4.07 11.78
N TRP A 400 -0.14 -3.80 13.08
CA TRP A 400 -1.22 -2.97 13.60
C TRP A 400 -1.27 -1.56 12.97
N MET A 401 -0.14 -0.85 12.89
CA MET A 401 -0.10 0.48 12.24
C MET A 401 -0.56 0.46 10.79
N ALA A 402 -0.25 -0.62 10.07
CA ALA A 402 -0.64 -0.75 8.66
C ALA A 402 -2.14 -1.03 8.47
N LEU A 403 -2.88 -1.40 9.53
CA LEU A 403 -4.33 -1.58 9.47
C LEU A 403 -5.13 -0.28 9.66
N ALA A 404 -4.55 0.77 10.23
CA ALA A 404 -5.25 2.04 10.50
C ALA A 404 -5.70 2.86 9.25
N PRO A 405 -4.93 2.93 8.14
CA PRO A 405 -5.23 3.85 7.02
C PRO A 405 -6.53 3.56 6.24
N VAL A 406 -7.09 2.36 6.39
CA VAL A 406 -8.26 1.90 5.60
C VAL A 406 -9.53 2.65 6.00
N ILE A 407 -9.62 3.01 7.27
CA ILE A 407 -10.86 3.39 7.94
C ILE A 407 -11.10 4.90 7.85
N ASP A 408 -10.04 5.69 7.92
CA ASP A 408 -10.13 7.16 7.91
C ASP A 408 -10.62 7.72 6.56
N SER A 409 -10.52 6.94 5.48
CA SER A 409 -10.96 7.32 4.13
C SER A 409 -12.29 6.66 3.69
N SER A 410 -12.98 6.01 4.63
CA SER A 410 -14.17 5.21 4.34
C SER A 410 -15.45 6.06 4.18
N PRO A 411 -16.37 5.69 3.27
CA PRO A 411 -17.66 6.34 3.11
C PRO A 411 -18.56 6.20 4.36
N ARG A 412 -19.51 7.14 4.56
CA ARG A 412 -20.34 7.28 5.77
C ARG A 412 -21.12 6.02 6.18
N ASN A 413 -21.37 5.10 5.26
CA ASN A 413 -22.04 3.83 5.50
C ASN A 413 -21.19 2.82 6.28
N TRP A 414 -19.89 3.05 6.49
CA TRP A 414 -19.03 2.14 7.26
C TRP A 414 -18.74 2.61 8.69
N MET A 415 -19.55 3.51 9.24
CA MET A 415 -19.42 3.97 10.64
C MET A 415 -19.34 2.82 11.66
N ALA A 416 -20.00 1.68 11.39
CA ALA A 416 -19.92 0.50 12.26
C ALA A 416 -18.48 -0.05 12.33
N LEU A 417 -17.80 -0.18 11.18
CA LEU A 417 -16.42 -0.66 11.10
C LEU A 417 -15.45 0.32 11.76
N GLN A 418 -15.67 1.63 11.58
CA GLN A 418 -14.88 2.67 12.25
C GLN A 418 -15.00 2.57 13.77
N ARG A 419 -16.24 2.45 14.30
CA ARG A 419 -16.49 2.28 15.73
C ARG A 419 -15.82 1.03 16.28
N GLU A 420 -15.93 -0.09 15.56
CA GLU A 420 -15.34 -1.36 15.97
C GLU A 420 -13.80 -1.29 16.00
N HIS A 421 -13.18 -0.66 15.00
CA HIS A 421 -11.75 -0.42 15.04
C HIS A 421 -11.33 0.50 16.20
N SER A 422 -12.08 1.57 16.49
CA SER A 422 -11.84 2.40 17.66
C SER A 422 -11.93 1.59 18.96
N GLN A 423 -12.93 0.71 19.09
CA GLN A 423 -13.06 -0.18 20.24
C GLN A 423 -11.85 -1.12 20.38
N PHE A 424 -11.38 -1.74 19.30
CA PHE A 424 -10.19 -2.60 19.33
C PHE A 424 -8.91 -1.81 19.61
N THR A 425 -8.83 -0.57 19.12
CA THR A 425 -7.72 0.35 19.43
C THR A 425 -7.65 0.61 20.92
N THR A 426 -8.78 0.91 21.56
CA THR A 426 -8.86 1.08 23.02
C THR A 426 -8.46 -0.20 23.74
N GLN A 427 -8.95 -1.36 23.31
CA GLN A 427 -8.57 -2.64 23.91
C GLN A 427 -7.05 -2.88 23.83
N ILE A 428 -6.43 -2.64 22.68
CA ILE A 428 -4.98 -2.77 22.52
C ILE A 428 -4.25 -1.77 23.43
N GLN A 429 -4.71 -0.52 23.51
CA GLN A 429 -4.13 0.49 24.41
C GLN A 429 -4.23 0.08 25.89
N ASP A 430 -5.33 -0.55 26.30
CA ASP A 430 -5.47 -1.11 27.65
C ASP A 430 -4.48 -2.25 27.90
N LYS A 431 -4.27 -3.15 26.92
CA LYS A 431 -3.26 -4.22 27.04
C LYS A 431 -1.83 -3.64 27.08
N LEU A 432 -1.53 -2.63 26.26
CA LEU A 432 -0.24 -1.92 26.29
C LEU A 432 -0.02 -1.18 27.61
N THR A 433 -1.09 -0.65 28.22
CA THR A 433 -1.03 -0.06 29.56
C THR A 433 -0.63 -1.09 30.61
N LYS A 434 -1.17 -2.32 30.53
CA LYS A 434 -0.72 -3.42 31.40
C LYS A 434 0.76 -3.76 31.22
N LEU A 435 1.30 -3.69 29.99
CA LEU A 435 2.74 -3.84 29.75
C LEU A 435 3.55 -2.65 30.28
N ARG A 436 3.00 -1.42 30.21
CA ARG A 436 3.63 -0.21 30.76
C ARG A 436 3.81 -0.31 32.27
N ASP A 437 2.82 -0.88 32.92
CA ASP A 437 2.78 -1.06 34.37
C ASP A 437 3.48 -2.37 34.79
N SER A 438 3.84 -3.23 33.83
CA SER A 438 4.68 -4.42 34.05
C SER A 438 6.15 -4.05 34.13
N TRP A 439 6.76 -4.23 35.30
CA TRP A 439 8.17 -3.90 35.51
C TRP A 439 9.15 -4.73 34.66
N GLU A 440 8.76 -5.96 34.32
CA GLU A 440 9.62 -6.87 33.57
C GLU A 440 9.50 -6.70 32.06
N ASP A 441 8.28 -6.50 31.55
CA ASP A 441 8.02 -6.47 30.12
C ASP A 441 7.87 -5.04 29.57
N ARG A 442 7.92 -4.00 30.41
CA ARG A 442 7.83 -2.60 29.97
C ARG A 442 8.82 -2.23 28.88
N TRP A 443 9.99 -2.87 28.87
CA TRP A 443 10.98 -2.65 27.81
C TRP A 443 10.38 -2.91 26.42
N SER A 444 9.44 -3.85 26.28
CA SER A 444 8.80 -4.19 25.00
C SER A 444 8.12 -2.99 24.35
N LEU A 445 7.61 -2.05 25.14
CA LEU A 445 7.01 -0.83 24.61
C LEU A 445 8.01 0.01 23.82
N ALA A 446 9.28 0.02 24.22
CA ALA A 446 10.32 0.77 23.53
C ALA A 446 10.80 0.10 22.22
N VAL A 447 10.29 -1.07 21.81
CA VAL A 447 10.51 -1.63 20.45
C VAL A 447 9.35 -1.40 19.47
N LEU A 448 8.14 -1.06 19.94
CA LEU A 448 6.98 -0.82 19.08
C LEU A 448 7.20 0.32 18.06
N PRO A 449 6.40 0.57 17.03
CA PRO A 449 6.49 1.82 16.26
C PRO A 449 6.24 3.06 17.14
N ARG A 450 6.94 4.17 16.90
CA ARG A 450 6.89 5.39 17.75
C ARG A 450 5.48 5.94 17.91
N GLU A 451 4.67 5.79 16.88
CA GLU A 451 3.28 6.22 16.79
C GLU A 451 2.35 5.49 17.78
N ILE A 452 2.78 4.31 18.25
CA ILE A 452 2.07 3.50 19.27
C ILE A 452 2.79 3.58 20.62
N ARG A 453 4.06 3.99 20.64
CA ARG A 453 4.81 4.15 21.89
C ARG A 453 4.22 5.32 22.67
N GLY A 454 3.63 5.04 23.84
CA GLY A 454 3.40 6.07 24.85
C GLY A 454 4.71 6.62 25.43
N ASP A 455 4.63 7.45 26.47
CA ASP A 455 5.79 8.04 27.13
C ASP A 455 6.77 6.98 27.70
N VAL A 456 7.88 6.77 27.00
CA VAL A 456 9.03 5.97 27.46
C VAL A 456 10.30 6.71 27.03
N PRO A 457 11.15 7.17 27.97
CA PRO A 457 11.62 6.43 29.15
C PRO A 457 11.08 6.91 30.53
N MET A 458 10.97 5.97 31.47
CA MET A 458 10.73 6.23 32.89
C MET A 458 12.04 6.57 33.60
N ASP A 459 12.05 7.56 34.47
CA ASP A 459 13.20 7.88 35.31
C ASP A 459 13.39 6.82 36.41
N LEU A 460 14.59 6.76 36.98
CA LEU A 460 14.93 5.73 37.96
C LEU A 460 14.14 5.86 39.27
N VAL A 461 13.80 7.08 39.71
CA VAL A 461 13.02 7.32 40.94
C VAL A 461 11.63 6.72 40.79
N SER A 462 10.95 7.04 39.70
CA SER A 462 9.62 6.50 39.39
C SER A 462 9.64 4.98 39.26
N PHE A 463 10.68 4.42 38.65
CA PHE A 463 10.84 2.97 38.54
C PHE A 463 11.03 2.27 39.89
N LEU A 464 11.89 2.81 40.77
CA LEU A 464 12.15 2.24 42.09
C LEU A 464 10.95 2.26 43.03
N LYS A 465 9.95 3.10 42.74
CA LYS A 465 8.66 3.18 43.46
C LYS A 465 7.61 2.20 42.94
N MET A 466 7.84 1.54 41.80
CA MET A 466 6.89 0.56 41.28
C MET A 466 6.84 -0.64 42.25
N PRO A 467 5.65 -1.07 42.70
CA PRO A 467 5.53 -2.22 43.59
C PRO A 467 5.85 -3.52 42.82
N MET A 468 6.98 -4.14 43.13
CA MET A 468 7.56 -5.23 42.32
C MET A 468 7.66 -6.55 43.09
N ILE A 469 8.09 -6.50 44.35
CA ILE A 469 8.49 -7.68 45.12
C ILE A 469 7.24 -8.30 45.77
N PRO A 470 6.93 -9.58 45.50
CA PRO A 470 5.72 -10.22 46.02
C PRO A 470 5.86 -10.51 47.51
N ILE A 471 4.93 -9.99 48.33
CA ILE A 471 4.90 -10.21 49.78
C ILE A 471 3.45 -10.45 50.21
N GLY A 472 3.05 -11.71 50.30
CA GLY A 472 1.63 -12.04 50.46
C GLY A 472 0.84 -11.67 49.20
N GLU A 473 -0.37 -11.15 49.38
CA GLU A 473 -1.22 -10.65 48.27
C GLU A 473 -0.76 -9.28 47.75
N ASP A 474 0.10 -8.59 48.50
CA ASP A 474 0.63 -7.27 48.16
C ASP A 474 1.94 -7.35 47.36
N ARG A 475 2.29 -6.21 46.74
CA ARG A 475 3.62 -5.97 46.17
C ARG A 475 4.28 -4.78 46.83
N ILE A 476 5.58 -4.89 47.07
CA ILE A 476 6.38 -3.86 47.71
C ILE A 476 7.39 -3.30 46.72
N ALA A 477 7.56 -1.98 46.75
CA ALA A 477 8.51 -1.28 45.91
C ALA A 477 9.97 -1.57 46.33
N PRO A 478 10.93 -1.69 45.41
CA PRO A 478 12.35 -1.85 45.75
C PRO A 478 12.90 -0.75 46.67
N SER A 479 12.33 0.45 46.64
CA SER A 479 12.71 1.56 47.51
C SER A 479 12.15 1.46 48.94
N ASP A 480 11.14 0.64 49.19
CA ASP A 480 10.51 0.53 50.52
C ASP A 480 11.29 -0.43 51.42
N PHE A 481 12.51 -0.01 51.79
CA PHE A 481 13.40 -0.80 52.64
C PHE A 481 12.79 -1.12 54.01
N GLY A 482 11.91 -0.25 54.51
CA GLY A 482 11.22 -0.44 55.79
C GLY A 482 10.34 -1.69 55.77
N ARG A 483 9.42 -1.79 54.80
CA ARG A 483 8.58 -2.99 54.67
C ARG A 483 9.38 -4.20 54.18
N LEU A 484 10.34 -4.01 53.28
CA LEU A 484 11.14 -5.11 52.73
C LEU A 484 11.94 -5.84 53.80
N LEU A 485 12.59 -5.14 54.74
CA LEU A 485 13.36 -5.77 55.82
C LEU A 485 12.48 -6.39 56.92
N GLN A 486 11.17 -6.19 56.85
CA GLN A 486 10.18 -6.86 57.71
C GLN A 486 9.47 -8.02 57.00
N ALA A 487 9.73 -8.21 55.70
CA ALA A 487 9.12 -9.26 54.91
C ALA A 487 9.62 -10.63 55.35
N LYS A 488 8.74 -11.46 55.90
CA LYS A 488 9.09 -12.81 56.36
C LYS A 488 9.36 -13.74 55.17
N LEU A 489 10.37 -14.61 55.30
CA LEU A 489 10.75 -15.58 54.27
C LEU A 489 9.56 -16.40 53.78
N GLY A 490 8.68 -16.88 54.67
CA GLY A 490 7.50 -17.67 54.29
C GLY A 490 6.53 -16.92 53.37
N ALA A 491 6.31 -15.63 53.62
CA ALA A 491 5.40 -14.80 52.82
C ALA A 491 5.97 -14.57 51.41
N VAL A 492 7.26 -14.28 51.33
CA VAL A 492 7.97 -14.02 50.07
C VAL A 492 8.16 -15.31 49.28
N TRP A 493 8.63 -16.38 49.93
CA TRP A 493 9.00 -17.63 49.26
C TRP A 493 7.81 -18.35 48.64
N ASN A 494 6.65 -18.36 49.32
CA ASN A 494 5.45 -19.01 48.79
C ASN A 494 4.92 -18.31 47.53
N HIS A 495 5.01 -16.97 47.48
CA HIS A 495 4.56 -16.21 46.32
C HIS A 495 5.62 -16.20 45.20
N ALA A 496 6.90 -16.12 45.56
CA ALA A 496 8.00 -16.16 44.59
C ALA A 496 8.05 -17.46 43.78
N LYS A 497 7.62 -18.60 44.35
CA LYS A 497 7.55 -19.87 43.61
C LYS A 497 6.58 -19.86 42.43
N GLY A 498 5.56 -19.01 42.46
CA GLY A 498 4.60 -18.83 41.38
C GLY A 498 4.72 -17.46 40.72
N ASP A 499 5.74 -16.67 41.07
CA ASP A 499 6.00 -15.38 40.45
C ASP A 499 7.13 -15.56 39.43
N ASP A 500 6.74 -15.64 38.15
CA ASP A 500 7.65 -15.77 37.00
C ASP A 500 8.75 -14.69 36.97
N ARG A 501 8.62 -13.63 37.76
CA ARG A 501 9.45 -12.43 37.69
C ARG A 501 10.65 -12.45 38.65
N CYS A 502 10.75 -13.46 39.52
CA CYS A 502 11.83 -13.57 40.48
C CYS A 502 12.36 -15.01 40.62
N ALA A 503 13.67 -15.17 40.52
CA ALA A 503 14.34 -16.45 40.75
C ALA A 503 14.63 -16.65 42.23
N THR A 504 14.30 -17.83 42.75
CA THR A 504 14.64 -18.21 44.13
C THR A 504 15.87 -19.12 44.16
N GLN A 505 16.82 -18.85 45.05
CA GLN A 505 18.02 -19.65 45.25
C GLN A 505 18.18 -20.04 46.72
N GLN A 506 18.76 -21.21 46.96
CA GLN A 506 19.18 -21.66 48.29
C GLN A 506 20.63 -22.12 48.21
N TYR A 507 21.46 -21.68 49.15
CA TYR A 507 22.86 -22.10 49.22
C TYR A 507 23.36 -22.12 50.67
N GLU A 508 24.44 -22.86 50.90
CA GLU A 508 25.12 -22.91 52.18
C GLU A 508 26.50 -22.28 52.03
N GLU A 509 26.86 -21.38 52.94
CA GLU A 509 28.21 -20.83 52.98
C GLU A 509 29.00 -21.46 54.13
N LYS A 510 30.14 -22.07 53.81
CA LYS A 510 31.05 -22.66 54.81
C LYS A 510 31.80 -21.54 55.56
N GLY A 511 31.20 -21.11 56.67
CA GLY A 511 31.85 -20.27 57.69
C GLY A 511 32.26 -21.06 58.94
N ARG A 512 32.54 -20.35 60.05
CA ARG A 512 32.75 -20.97 61.38
C ARG A 512 31.48 -21.68 61.90
N GLN A 513 30.31 -21.24 61.45
CA GLN A 513 29.02 -21.89 61.63
C GLN A 513 28.36 -22.09 60.26
N TYR A 514 27.64 -23.20 60.07
CA TYR A 514 26.89 -23.46 58.84
C TYR A 514 25.65 -22.57 58.82
N HIS A 515 25.65 -21.56 57.96
CA HIS A 515 24.48 -20.73 57.68
C HIS A 515 23.85 -21.13 56.35
N ARG A 516 22.54 -21.33 56.37
CA ARG A 516 21.73 -21.52 55.16
C ARG A 516 21.20 -20.17 54.72
N TYR A 517 21.40 -19.85 53.46
CA TYR A 517 20.92 -18.61 52.85
C TYR A 517 19.78 -18.91 51.89
N HIS A 518 18.77 -18.05 51.92
CA HIS A 518 17.69 -18.02 50.95
C HIS A 518 17.76 -16.68 50.23
N ARG A 519 17.64 -16.72 48.91
CA ARG A 519 17.78 -15.52 48.09
C ARG A 519 16.67 -15.44 47.05
N LEU A 520 16.12 -14.24 46.90
CA LEU A 520 15.18 -13.88 45.85
C LEU A 520 15.86 -12.87 44.91
N ASP A 521 15.90 -13.16 43.61
CA ASP A 521 16.49 -12.30 42.58
C ASP A 521 15.42 -11.87 41.57
N CYS A 522 15.14 -10.56 41.49
CA CYS A 522 14.17 -10.00 40.54
C CYS A 522 14.93 -9.12 39.54
N SER A 523 14.80 -9.36 38.23
CA SER A 523 15.57 -8.69 37.16
C SER A 523 14.68 -7.90 36.19
N ALA A 524 15.06 -6.66 35.88
CA ALA A 524 14.38 -5.79 34.92
C ALA A 524 15.29 -5.51 33.73
N TYR A 525 14.68 -5.36 32.55
CA TYR A 525 15.41 -5.21 31.29
C TYR A 525 15.10 -3.87 30.61
N ARG A 526 15.96 -3.49 29.68
CA ARG A 526 15.77 -2.34 28.78
C ARG A 526 16.35 -2.62 27.41
N ILE A 527 15.84 -1.94 26.40
CA ILE A 527 16.41 -1.98 25.04
C ILE A 527 17.68 -1.13 25.00
N GLU A 528 18.71 -1.64 24.33
CA GLU A 528 19.87 -0.85 23.94
C GLU A 528 19.60 -0.06 22.65
N ASN A 529 20.28 1.07 22.48
CA ASN A 529 20.23 1.83 21.23
C ASN A 529 20.56 0.93 20.02
N ASN A 530 19.92 1.21 18.88
CA ASN A 530 20.14 0.56 17.58
C ASN A 530 19.62 -0.90 17.46
N SER A 531 18.41 -1.18 17.95
CA SER A 531 17.73 -2.47 17.72
C SER A 531 18.45 -3.69 18.31
N LYS A 532 19.32 -3.45 19.30
CA LYS A 532 20.00 -4.52 20.04
C LYS A 532 19.03 -5.24 20.99
N PRO A 533 19.29 -6.51 21.34
CA PRO A 533 18.44 -7.26 22.26
C PRO A 533 18.34 -6.54 23.62
N ALA A 534 17.24 -6.79 24.33
CA ALA A 534 17.07 -6.28 25.68
C ALA A 534 18.22 -6.75 26.57
N ARG A 535 18.71 -5.86 27.44
CA ARG A 535 19.76 -6.14 28.42
C ARG A 535 19.31 -5.79 29.82
N LEU A 536 19.94 -6.43 30.80
CA LEU A 536 19.73 -6.15 32.21
C LEU A 536 19.89 -4.66 32.47
N TRP A 537 18.89 -4.10 33.12
CA TRP A 537 18.85 -2.70 33.53
C TRP A 537 18.93 -2.56 35.05
N PHE A 538 18.32 -3.50 35.77
CA PHE A 538 18.26 -3.49 37.21
C PHE A 538 18.10 -4.91 37.72
N GLN A 539 18.78 -5.27 38.80
CA GLN A 539 18.49 -6.50 39.54
C GLN A 539 18.38 -6.19 41.03
N TYR A 540 17.28 -6.64 41.62
CA TYR A 540 17.00 -6.58 43.05
C TYR A 540 17.27 -7.95 43.68
N ARG A 541 17.85 -7.95 44.87
CA ARG A 541 18.07 -9.19 45.64
C ARG A 541 17.68 -9.03 47.09
N LEU A 542 16.94 -10.00 47.60
CA LEU A 542 16.59 -10.12 49.01
C LEU A 542 17.26 -11.37 49.58
N VAL A 543 18.12 -11.19 50.58
CA VAL A 543 18.92 -12.27 51.18
C VAL A 543 18.47 -12.50 52.61
N TYR A 544 18.10 -13.73 52.90
CA TYR A 544 17.73 -14.22 54.22
C TYR A 544 18.83 -15.12 54.75
N GLN A 545 19.18 -14.94 56.02
CA GLN A 545 20.15 -15.77 56.72
C GLN A 545 19.44 -16.52 57.86
N SER A 546 19.38 -17.83 57.78
CA SER A 546 18.80 -18.66 58.84
C SER A 546 19.83 -18.91 59.96
N VAL A 547 19.39 -18.77 61.21
CA VAL A 547 20.24 -18.96 62.41
C VAL A 547 20.62 -20.44 62.64
N GLY A 548 19.95 -21.38 61.97
CA GLY A 548 20.23 -22.83 62.07
C GLY A 548 20.21 -23.58 60.73
N ARG A 549 20.33 -24.92 60.79
CA ARG A 549 20.35 -25.81 59.61
C ARG A 549 19.03 -25.85 58.83
N LYS A 550 17.92 -25.50 59.47
CA LYS A 550 16.59 -25.40 58.86
C LYS A 550 16.20 -23.94 58.78
N SER A 551 15.65 -23.52 57.65
CA SER A 551 15.09 -22.18 57.52
C SER A 551 13.77 -22.06 58.27
N SER A 552 13.57 -20.89 58.86
CA SER A 552 12.31 -20.52 59.50
C SER A 552 11.49 -19.70 58.51
N GLN A 553 10.19 -19.97 58.43
CA GLN A 553 9.28 -19.11 57.66
C GLN A 553 9.21 -17.68 58.24
N ASN A 554 9.62 -17.49 59.49
CA ASN A 554 9.72 -16.18 60.14
C ASN A 554 11.10 -15.53 60.00
N ASP A 555 12.04 -16.14 59.27
CA ASP A 555 13.33 -15.51 59.01
C ASP A 555 13.09 -14.16 58.30
N LEU A 556 13.81 -13.14 58.77
CA LEU A 556 13.78 -11.80 58.19
C LEU A 556 15.01 -11.63 57.28
N PRO A 557 14.95 -10.72 56.30
CA PRO A 557 16.08 -10.48 55.42
C PRO A 557 17.24 -9.87 56.19
N ALA A 558 18.43 -10.40 55.97
CA ALA A 558 19.67 -9.86 56.49
C ALA A 558 20.16 -8.68 55.62
N GLU A 559 20.05 -8.84 54.30
CA GLU A 559 20.60 -7.90 53.33
C GLU A 559 19.67 -7.72 52.13
N ILE A 560 19.70 -6.51 51.57
CA ILE A 560 19.11 -6.15 50.29
C ILE A 560 20.26 -5.72 49.36
N TYR A 561 20.26 -6.22 48.13
CA TYR A 561 21.19 -5.78 47.10
C TYR A 561 20.44 -5.19 45.92
N LEU A 562 20.92 -4.04 45.44
CA LEU A 562 20.46 -3.39 44.22
C LEU A 562 21.62 -3.35 43.25
N LEU A 563 21.41 -3.84 42.04
CA LEU A 563 22.43 -3.89 41.01
C LEU A 563 22.01 -3.08 39.80
N PHE A 564 22.87 -2.13 39.43
CA PHE A 564 22.67 -1.23 38.31
C PHE A 564 23.81 -1.38 37.30
N PRO A 565 23.60 -2.10 36.18
CA PRO A 565 24.58 -2.19 35.10
C PRO A 565 25.01 -0.80 34.62
N VAL A 566 26.32 -0.58 34.57
CA VAL A 566 26.92 0.69 34.12
C VAL A 566 26.63 0.88 32.64
N GLN A 567 26.03 2.00 32.29
CA GLN A 567 25.69 2.30 30.90
C GLN A 567 26.96 2.58 30.08
N THR A 568 27.02 2.08 28.84
CA THR A 568 28.16 2.32 27.95
C THR A 568 28.40 3.82 27.78
N GLY A 569 29.64 4.27 27.99
CA GLY A 569 30.03 5.68 27.85
C GLY A 569 29.79 6.57 29.09
N LYS A 570 29.15 6.08 30.15
CA LYS A 570 29.04 6.85 31.41
C LYS A 570 30.25 6.63 32.31
N LYS A 571 30.77 7.71 32.90
CA LYS A 571 31.77 7.64 33.98
C LYS A 571 31.13 7.01 35.22
N THR A 572 31.79 6.02 35.80
CA THR A 572 31.23 5.21 36.89
C THR A 572 30.88 6.04 38.12
N GLU A 573 31.70 7.03 38.48
CA GLU A 573 31.48 7.87 39.66
C GLU A 573 30.23 8.75 39.51
N THR A 574 30.12 9.48 38.39
CA THR A 574 28.93 10.29 38.10
C THR A 574 27.66 9.45 38.03
N PHE A 575 27.76 8.22 37.50
CA PHE A 575 26.64 7.29 37.50
C PHE A 575 26.29 6.83 38.92
N ALA A 576 27.27 6.55 39.78
CA ALA A 576 27.04 6.16 41.17
C ALA A 576 26.37 7.26 41.99
N ASP A 577 26.81 8.51 41.84
CA ASP A 577 26.19 9.65 42.53
C ASP A 577 24.73 9.83 42.08
N SER A 578 24.45 9.73 40.78
CA SER A 578 23.08 9.82 40.25
C SER A 578 22.18 8.70 40.78
N VAL A 579 22.64 7.46 40.78
CA VAL A 579 21.87 6.31 41.27
C VAL A 579 21.58 6.43 42.76
N LEU A 580 22.54 6.88 43.57
CA LEU A 580 22.31 7.06 45.00
C LEU A 580 21.35 8.20 45.32
N LEU A 581 21.42 9.30 44.57
CA LEU A 581 20.49 10.42 44.70
C LEU A 581 19.06 9.99 44.34
N ASP A 582 18.91 9.27 43.23
CA ASP A 582 17.61 8.76 42.79
C ASP A 582 17.06 7.73 43.79
N LEU A 583 17.93 6.84 44.30
CA LEU A 583 17.56 5.85 45.31
C LEU A 583 17.16 6.51 46.63
N SER A 584 17.92 7.49 47.13
CA SER A 584 17.60 8.15 48.40
C SER A 584 16.29 8.92 48.29
N THR A 585 16.03 9.55 47.14
CA THR A 585 14.75 10.20 46.84
C THR A 585 13.60 9.19 46.83
N ALA A 586 13.75 8.08 46.09
CA ALA A 586 12.73 7.03 46.04
C ALA A 586 12.44 6.41 47.41
N VAL A 587 13.48 6.16 48.20
CA VAL A 587 13.35 5.62 49.56
C VAL A 587 12.64 6.63 50.45
N SER A 588 13.08 7.90 50.48
CA SER A 588 12.47 8.95 51.29
C SER A 588 10.96 9.07 51.08
N ASP A 589 10.52 8.97 49.82
CA ASP A 589 9.11 9.08 49.45
C ASP A 589 8.27 7.83 49.78
N THR A 590 8.92 6.70 50.08
CA THR A 590 8.27 5.42 50.41
C THR A 590 8.43 5.02 51.88
N LEU A 591 9.08 5.87 52.70
CA LEU A 591 9.24 5.59 54.12
C LEU A 591 7.88 5.63 54.84
N PRO A 592 7.59 4.66 55.71
CA PRO A 592 6.43 4.74 56.59
C PRO A 592 6.60 5.90 57.60
N GLY A 593 5.47 6.40 58.13
CA GLY A 593 5.47 7.42 59.17
C GLY A 593 6.38 7.04 60.34
N GLY A 594 7.14 8.01 60.85
CA GLY A 594 8.13 7.80 61.92
C GLY A 594 9.53 7.35 61.46
N TRP A 595 9.75 7.15 60.16
CA TRP A 595 11.08 6.87 59.61
C TRP A 595 11.68 8.10 58.94
N TYR A 596 13.00 8.28 59.09
CA TYR A 596 13.73 9.34 58.42
C TYR A 596 15.08 8.87 57.88
N ILE A 597 15.53 9.54 56.83
CA ILE A 597 16.83 9.32 56.18
C ILE A 597 17.89 10.23 56.81
N ALA A 598 19.08 9.69 57.07
CA ALA A 598 20.23 10.42 57.54
C ALA A 598 21.44 10.13 56.62
N SER A 599 22.00 11.17 56.00
CA SER A 599 23.18 11.05 55.13
C SER A 599 24.39 10.52 55.89
N SER A 600 25.24 9.69 55.26
CA SER A 600 26.53 9.28 55.82
C SER A 600 27.71 10.17 55.41
N GLY A 601 27.55 11.00 54.37
CA GLY A 601 28.59 11.85 53.80
C GLY A 601 28.77 13.22 54.49
N ARG A 602 29.91 13.86 54.24
CA ARG A 602 30.17 15.25 54.68
C ARG A 602 29.21 16.20 53.95
N GLY A 603 28.66 17.18 54.69
CA GLY A 603 27.80 18.22 54.12
C GLY A 603 26.41 17.76 53.66
N GLY A 604 25.89 16.63 54.16
CA GLY A 604 24.55 16.14 53.79
C GLY A 604 24.50 15.28 52.52
N SER A 605 25.65 14.99 51.89
CA SER A 605 25.70 14.19 50.66
C SER A 605 25.37 12.72 50.90
N TYR A 606 24.60 12.13 49.98
CA TYR A 606 24.27 10.71 49.93
C TYR A 606 25.28 9.85 49.18
N ALA A 607 26.33 10.44 48.59
CA ALA A 607 27.34 9.74 47.79
C ALA A 607 28.07 8.60 48.54
N GLU A 608 28.20 8.71 49.86
CA GLU A 608 28.82 7.69 50.73
C GLU A 608 27.79 6.71 51.34
N GLY A 609 26.53 6.80 50.90
CA GLY A 609 25.38 6.06 51.43
C GLY A 609 24.49 6.86 52.39
N PHE A 610 23.60 6.15 53.07
CA PHE A 610 22.67 6.74 54.04
C PHE A 610 22.19 5.73 55.07
N LYS A 611 21.57 6.22 56.13
CA LYS A 611 20.99 5.43 57.21
C LYS A 611 19.50 5.72 57.28
N LEU A 612 18.70 4.68 57.47
CA LEU A 612 17.30 4.83 57.85
C LEU A 612 17.19 4.61 59.34
N LYS A 613 16.49 5.52 60.01
CA LYS A 613 16.22 5.46 61.44
C LYS A 613 14.72 5.54 61.67
N ASN A 614 14.20 4.65 62.50
CA ASN A 614 12.88 4.80 63.09
C ASN A 614 12.96 5.79 64.27
N GLU A 615 11.89 6.51 64.57
CA GLU A 615 11.74 7.46 65.69
C GLU A 615 12.18 6.85 67.03
N ASP A 616 11.90 5.55 67.24
CA ASP A 616 12.30 4.81 68.44
C ASP A 616 13.79 4.42 68.48
N GLN A 617 14.58 4.75 67.44
CA GLN A 617 16.03 4.47 67.30
C GLN A 617 16.48 2.99 67.35
N TYR A 618 15.58 2.02 67.55
CA TYR A 618 15.96 0.60 67.70
C TYR A 618 16.31 -0.14 66.41
N THR A 619 15.74 0.25 65.26
CA THR A 619 16.04 -0.39 63.97
C THR A 619 16.82 0.58 63.09
N LYS A 620 18.03 0.17 62.70
CA LYS A 620 18.91 0.97 61.86
C LYS A 620 19.20 0.21 60.58
N VAL A 621 18.73 0.74 59.46
CA VAL A 621 19.12 0.22 58.14
C VAL A 621 20.29 1.06 57.66
N VAL A 622 21.37 0.40 57.25
CA VAL A 622 22.54 1.07 56.69
C VAL A 622 22.60 0.74 55.21
N VAL A 623 22.50 1.78 54.39
CA VAL A 623 22.71 1.72 52.94
C VAL A 623 24.14 2.17 52.67
N TYR A 624 24.95 1.26 52.15
CA TYR A 624 26.37 1.49 51.93
C TYR A 624 26.64 2.20 50.61
N ARG A 625 27.84 2.79 50.51
CA ARG A 625 28.38 3.31 49.25
C ARG A 625 28.33 2.25 48.14
N PRO A 626 27.91 2.61 46.91
CA PRO A 626 27.93 1.73 45.75
C PRO A 626 29.32 1.16 45.51
N LYS A 627 29.39 -0.15 45.33
CA LYS A 627 30.60 -0.86 44.94
C LYS A 627 30.53 -1.19 43.46
N ARG A 628 31.55 -0.81 42.69
CA ARG A 628 31.68 -1.31 41.31
C ARG A 628 32.05 -2.79 41.36
N ILE A 629 31.26 -3.61 40.67
CA ILE A 629 31.54 -5.03 40.48
C ILE A 629 31.56 -5.37 38.99
N LYS A 630 32.37 -6.34 38.62
CA LYS A 630 32.39 -6.91 37.27
C LYS A 630 31.42 -8.07 37.22
N LEU A 631 30.39 -7.97 36.39
CA LEU A 631 29.41 -9.04 36.19
C LEU A 631 29.98 -10.05 35.19
N ILE A 632 30.20 -9.61 33.96
CA ILE A 632 30.77 -10.43 32.87
C ILE A 632 31.85 -9.60 32.15
N PRO A 633 32.68 -10.18 31.25
CA PRO A 633 33.82 -9.47 30.65
C PRO A 633 33.53 -8.05 30.12
N ASN A 634 32.31 -7.83 29.61
CA ASN A 634 31.85 -6.60 28.98
C ASN A 634 30.70 -5.90 29.72
N MET A 635 30.46 -6.23 31.00
CA MET A 635 29.39 -5.62 31.79
C MET A 635 29.84 -5.42 33.23
N ASP A 636 29.95 -4.16 33.64
CA ASP A 636 30.12 -3.77 35.03
C ASP A 636 28.78 -3.33 35.62
N ALA A 637 28.63 -3.42 36.94
CA ALA A 637 27.49 -2.89 37.65
C ALA A 637 27.93 -2.15 38.92
N LEU A 638 27.04 -1.26 39.37
CA LEU A 638 27.07 -0.73 40.72
C LEU A 638 26.20 -1.61 41.61
N GLU A 639 26.81 -2.18 42.64
CA GLU A 639 26.14 -2.93 43.69
C GLU A 639 25.94 -2.03 44.91
N ILE A 640 24.70 -1.82 45.30
CA ILE A 640 24.33 -1.11 46.53
C ILE A 640 23.82 -2.15 47.50
N ARG A 641 24.41 -2.19 48.68
CA ARG A 641 23.98 -3.07 49.77
C ARG A 641 23.25 -2.25 50.82
N ALA A 642 22.08 -2.72 51.25
CA ALA A 642 21.41 -2.26 52.45
C ALA A 642 21.36 -3.42 53.47
N GLU A 643 21.73 -3.13 54.71
CA GLU A 643 21.85 -4.13 55.78
C GLU A 643 21.10 -3.64 57.01
N ARG A 644 20.43 -4.57 57.68
CA ARG A 644 19.83 -4.35 59.00
C ARG A 644 20.93 -4.45 60.07
N LYS A 645 21.12 -3.40 60.85
CA LYS A 645 22.07 -3.34 61.98
C LYS A 645 21.41 -3.51 63.33
#